data_AF-A0A0M8XVD8-F1
#
_entry.id   AF-A0A0M8XVD8-F1
#
_cell.length_a   1.000
_cell.length_b   1.000
_cell.length_c   1.000
_cell.angle_alpha   90.00
_cell.angle_beta   90.00
_cell.angle_gamma   90.00
#
_symmetry.space_group_name_H-M   'P 1'
#
loop_
_entity.id
_entity.type
_entity.pdbx_description
1 polymer ?
#
loop_
_entity_poly.entity_id
_entity_poly.type
_entity_poly.pdbx_seq_one_letter_code
_entity_poly.pdbx_strand_id
1 'polypeptide(L)'
;MVAATAKTTTKTKKRKRPTKAEIEERKRRWSHQQGPFLGAFNAASAAMAVASFGSLPEVALAPAWPLAAGAVGATAAFTRAAGAGSPWVSRLYRSARWIGYTGWCSWALASGGPWEVSTMAALGVGTLAAAVLAPASKSFEIAAEDRHTAEERMKRRAGLAGEWEARINRICKIARPGVRVTDIAEWMMPDPETPEEKRQTGMSIVLELPQGSSSWKTIRQRAEELAADADLPDSCGIEVTSHGSRRRVLLLVSTLDALADDIPAGEDFSALSIYDPLPVGMYRDGSFVKLNLKWSSMALIGAVGSGKSAHLSLIIRQLLRCTDTLVMGVDFNGGKAFLPFLRPWLEGKTAKPAIDWVATTPKEAHMLLDFLLAAIPARSSGYAELMASANDDKVPSSSAVPHITFVSDETADLPREIKNKMVELSNRSRGVSIRQVTCALRAVSQGGEQLPKPLMAQAGVRTAMRVNDDSELQHMYGYSRGLPKAGEMPEAGYGLVQPTTSDQPRIFKGLLVKPDDSQKAAIETDERRPVMDEVTINAGRDAYLRRWDRAHAAGWLGTKPPAAPTKQAVTAPGPEAGDKPGTARPTLADLDLGGAVERARAKRKELEDRNRRQKQARESDDGFAEIVRGLQGLTPGGEVPRLLAVAIEQATDKGVHTRVLEATTKMPGERIRELLAMIGLTPDATTFRMHPGSESPKLRGYRRTELDRVAAEIELGDIQVPEEVRDAL
;
A
#
# COMPACT_ATOMS: atom_id res chain seq x y z
N MET A 1 -42.90 -18.57 -49.18
CA MET A 1 -43.03 -20.01 -49.48
C MET A 1 -42.06 -20.75 -48.57
N VAL A 2 -42.60 -21.64 -47.73
CA VAL A 2 -41.94 -22.55 -46.77
C VAL A 2 -41.22 -21.92 -45.56
N ALA A 3 -41.91 -22.00 -44.41
CA ALA A 3 -41.35 -21.85 -43.08
C ALA A 3 -40.45 -23.07 -42.75
N ALA A 4 -39.21 -22.83 -42.35
CA ALA A 4 -38.30 -23.85 -41.85
C ALA A 4 -38.11 -23.68 -40.34
N THR A 5 -38.50 -24.72 -39.62
CA THR A 5 -38.54 -24.89 -38.18
C THR A 5 -37.13 -24.86 -37.58
N ALA A 6 -36.83 -23.91 -36.70
CA ALA A 6 -35.61 -23.91 -35.89
C ALA A 6 -35.70 -25.00 -34.81
N LYS A 7 -34.93 -26.09 -34.96
CA LYS A 7 -34.73 -27.09 -33.91
C LYS A 7 -33.75 -26.55 -32.88
N THR A 8 -34.26 -26.17 -31.71
CA THR A 8 -33.45 -25.89 -30.52
C THR A 8 -32.90 -27.21 -29.96
N THR A 9 -31.62 -27.49 -30.20
CA THR A 9 -30.92 -28.63 -29.60
C THR A 9 -30.48 -28.26 -28.17
N THR A 10 -31.33 -28.58 -27.20
CA THR A 10 -31.00 -28.51 -25.78
C THR A 10 -29.94 -29.57 -25.45
N LYS A 11 -28.68 -29.16 -25.33
CA LYS A 11 -27.60 -30.02 -24.80
C LYS A 11 -27.93 -30.38 -23.34
N THR A 12 -28.35 -31.62 -23.12
CA THR A 12 -28.52 -32.20 -21.78
C THR A 12 -27.15 -32.26 -21.10
N LYS A 13 -26.88 -31.32 -20.18
CA LYS A 13 -25.71 -31.34 -19.29
C LYS A 13 -25.76 -32.65 -18.48
N LYS A 14 -24.93 -33.64 -18.85
CA LYS A 14 -24.66 -34.82 -18.01
C LYS A 14 -24.14 -34.29 -16.66
N ARG A 15 -24.94 -34.43 -15.60
CA ARG A 15 -24.54 -34.14 -14.22
C ARG A 15 -23.30 -34.97 -13.91
N LYS A 16 -22.15 -34.30 -13.70
CA LYS A 16 -20.92 -34.93 -13.19
C LYS A 16 -21.27 -35.67 -11.89
N ARG A 17 -20.81 -36.92 -11.76
CA ARG A 17 -20.87 -37.64 -10.48
C ARG A 17 -20.03 -36.85 -9.47
N PRO A 18 -20.58 -36.54 -8.28
CA PRO A 18 -19.85 -35.78 -7.28
C PRO A 18 -18.59 -36.54 -6.86
N THR A 19 -17.49 -35.81 -6.77
CA THR A 19 -16.19 -36.30 -6.33
C THR A 19 -16.24 -36.73 -4.87
N LYS A 20 -15.28 -37.57 -4.46
CA LYS A 20 -15.19 -38.07 -3.07
C LYS A 20 -15.09 -36.91 -2.06
N ALA A 21 -14.39 -35.84 -2.44
CA ALA A 21 -14.29 -34.59 -1.70
C ALA A 21 -15.64 -33.86 -1.60
N GLU A 22 -16.40 -33.72 -2.69
CA GLU A 22 -17.76 -33.12 -2.66
C GLU A 22 -18.76 -33.96 -1.86
N ILE A 23 -18.60 -35.29 -1.84
CA ILE A 23 -19.41 -36.19 -1.01
C ILE A 23 -19.02 -36.04 0.47
N GLU A 24 -17.73 -35.94 0.79
CA GLU A 24 -17.26 -35.66 2.15
C GLU A 24 -17.64 -34.25 2.61
N GLU A 25 -17.61 -33.26 1.72
CA GLU A 25 -18.03 -31.89 1.99
C GLU A 25 -19.55 -31.82 2.17
N ARG A 26 -20.34 -32.56 1.38
CA ARG A 26 -21.79 -32.72 1.60
C ARG A 26 -22.10 -33.44 2.91
N LYS A 27 -21.33 -34.47 3.27
CA LYS A 27 -21.45 -35.14 4.57
C LYS A 27 -21.08 -34.21 5.72
N ARG A 28 -20.03 -33.39 5.58
CA ARG A 28 -19.67 -32.31 6.51
C ARG A 28 -20.78 -31.26 6.63
N ARG A 29 -21.39 -30.83 5.52
CA ARG A 29 -22.51 -29.88 5.53
C ARG A 29 -23.75 -30.42 6.23
N TRP A 30 -24.04 -31.72 6.11
CA TRP A 30 -25.12 -32.37 6.86
C TRP A 30 -24.79 -32.59 8.35
N SER A 31 -23.52 -32.79 8.71
CA SER A 31 -23.11 -33.04 10.09
C SER A 31 -22.81 -31.79 10.92
N HIS A 32 -22.62 -30.61 10.32
CA HIS A 32 -22.08 -29.42 11.03
C HIS A 32 -23.05 -28.26 11.33
N GLN A 33 -24.33 -28.28 10.94
CA GLN A 33 -25.25 -27.16 11.23
C GLN A 33 -26.67 -27.57 11.65
N GLN A 34 -26.81 -28.57 12.52
CA GLN A 34 -27.94 -28.49 13.43
C GLN A 34 -27.51 -27.58 14.58
N GLY A 35 -28.10 -26.39 14.67
CA GLY A 35 -27.85 -25.47 15.77
C GLY A 35 -28.02 -26.20 17.12
N PRO A 36 -27.37 -25.73 18.20
CA PRO A 36 -27.37 -26.43 19.50
C PRO A 36 -28.78 -26.81 19.97
N PHE A 37 -29.77 -25.96 19.68
CA PHE A 37 -31.18 -26.21 19.93
C PHE A 37 -31.77 -27.33 19.05
N LEU A 38 -31.54 -27.30 17.73
CA LEU A 38 -32.07 -28.30 16.81
C LEU A 38 -31.49 -29.70 17.08
N GLY A 39 -30.20 -29.77 17.41
CA GLY A 39 -29.55 -31.03 17.79
C GLY A 39 -30.11 -31.61 19.10
N ALA A 40 -30.32 -30.75 20.11
CA ALA A 40 -30.95 -31.17 21.36
C ALA A 40 -32.40 -31.62 21.14
N PHE A 41 -33.17 -30.89 20.31
CA PHE A 41 -34.56 -31.22 19.99
C PHE A 41 -34.69 -32.57 19.26
N ASN A 42 -33.77 -32.87 18.34
CA ASN A 42 -33.73 -34.15 17.65
C ASN A 42 -33.37 -35.30 18.60
N ALA A 43 -32.44 -35.08 19.53
CA ALA A 43 -32.13 -36.06 20.57
C ALA A 43 -33.33 -36.32 21.50
N ALA A 44 -34.06 -35.26 21.88
CA ALA A 44 -35.29 -35.38 22.67
C ALA A 44 -36.40 -36.11 21.92
N SER A 45 -36.56 -35.82 20.62
CA SER A 45 -37.53 -36.50 19.76
C SER A 45 -37.20 -38.00 19.59
N ALA A 46 -35.92 -38.34 19.45
CA ALA A 46 -35.47 -39.72 19.44
C ALA A 46 -35.73 -40.42 20.80
N ALA A 47 -35.53 -39.71 21.91
CA ALA A 47 -35.79 -40.24 23.25
C ALA A 47 -37.28 -40.56 23.41
N MET A 48 -38.14 -39.61 23.02
CA MET A 48 -39.60 -39.79 22.99
C MET A 48 -40.01 -40.98 22.12
N ALA A 49 -39.43 -41.14 20.94
CA ALA A 49 -39.73 -42.25 20.05
C ALA A 49 -39.35 -43.60 20.67
N VAL A 50 -38.16 -43.71 21.26
CA VAL A 50 -37.67 -44.93 21.92
C VAL A 50 -38.53 -45.26 23.15
N ALA A 51 -38.85 -44.28 23.99
CA ALA A 51 -39.69 -44.49 25.16
C ALA A 51 -41.14 -44.84 24.77
N SER A 52 -41.70 -44.22 23.72
CA SER A 52 -43.06 -44.51 23.24
C SER A 52 -43.15 -45.92 22.69
N PHE A 53 -42.21 -46.33 21.83
CA PHE A 53 -42.17 -47.68 21.29
C PHE A 53 -41.93 -48.73 22.38
N GLY A 54 -41.02 -48.45 23.33
CA GLY A 54 -40.75 -49.36 24.45
C GLY A 54 -41.92 -49.51 25.42
N SER A 55 -42.79 -48.51 25.53
CA SER A 55 -43.99 -48.53 26.38
C SER A 55 -45.18 -49.29 25.76
N LEU A 56 -45.11 -49.69 24.49
CA LEU A 56 -46.16 -50.48 23.86
C LEU A 56 -46.27 -51.86 24.53
N PRO A 57 -47.49 -52.39 24.77
CA PRO A 57 -47.70 -53.67 25.44
C PRO A 57 -47.01 -54.85 24.74
N GLU A 58 -46.86 -54.78 23.42
CA GLU A 58 -46.24 -55.80 22.57
C GLU A 58 -44.71 -55.84 22.68
N VAL A 59 -44.10 -54.73 23.09
CA VAL A 59 -42.63 -54.58 23.20
C VAL A 59 -42.19 -54.70 24.66
N ALA A 60 -42.93 -54.06 25.59
CA ALA A 60 -42.73 -54.11 27.04
C ALA A 60 -41.24 -54.03 27.45
N LEU A 61 -40.52 -53.03 26.93
CA LEU A 61 -39.08 -52.92 27.14
C LEU A 61 -38.79 -52.68 28.62
N ALA A 62 -38.04 -53.58 29.27
CA ALA A 62 -37.69 -53.41 30.68
C ALA A 62 -36.86 -52.12 30.90
N PRO A 63 -37.15 -51.32 31.94
CA PRO A 63 -36.45 -50.05 32.22
C PRO A 63 -34.92 -50.17 32.35
N ALA A 64 -34.39 -51.35 32.65
CA ALA A 64 -32.94 -51.59 32.76
C ALA A 64 -32.20 -51.55 31.42
N TRP A 65 -32.86 -51.85 30.29
CA TRP A 65 -32.22 -51.92 28.97
C TRP A 65 -31.69 -50.57 28.47
N PRO A 66 -32.46 -49.46 28.53
CA PRO A 66 -31.94 -48.13 28.20
C PRO A 66 -30.71 -47.77 29.04
N LEU A 67 -30.73 -48.01 30.36
CA LEU A 67 -29.58 -47.72 31.23
C LEU A 67 -28.31 -48.49 30.82
N ALA A 68 -28.45 -49.77 30.47
CA ALA A 68 -27.34 -50.57 29.97
C ALA A 68 -26.76 -50.01 28.66
N ALA A 69 -27.63 -49.62 27.71
CA ALA A 69 -27.21 -48.97 26.47
C ALA A 69 -26.52 -47.62 26.75
N GLY A 70 -26.98 -46.89 27.77
CA GLY A 70 -26.40 -45.63 28.24
C GLY A 70 -24.99 -45.77 28.76
N ALA A 71 -24.75 -46.78 29.60
CA ALA A 71 -23.43 -47.08 30.14
C ALA A 71 -22.42 -47.42 29.04
N VAL A 72 -22.82 -48.24 28.06
CA VAL A 72 -21.99 -48.58 26.89
C VAL A 72 -21.73 -47.34 26.04
N GLY A 73 -22.78 -46.57 25.72
CA GLY A 73 -22.67 -45.35 24.91
C GLY A 73 -21.81 -44.27 25.56
N ALA A 74 -21.97 -44.04 26.87
CA ALA A 74 -21.20 -43.06 27.62
C ALA A 74 -19.71 -43.42 27.71
N THR A 75 -19.42 -44.71 27.90
CA THR A 75 -18.04 -45.23 27.93
C THR A 75 -17.40 -45.13 26.56
N ALA A 76 -18.09 -45.55 25.49
CA ALA A 76 -17.62 -45.44 24.12
C ALA A 76 -17.40 -43.97 23.69
N ALA A 77 -18.29 -43.06 24.11
CA ALA A 77 -18.15 -41.63 23.84
C ALA A 77 -16.94 -41.02 24.57
N PHE A 78 -16.70 -41.45 25.82
CA PHE A 78 -15.55 -41.01 26.60
C PHE A 78 -14.24 -41.50 25.99
N THR A 79 -14.12 -42.80 25.70
CA THR A 79 -12.90 -43.40 25.16
C THR A 79 -12.58 -42.86 23.77
N ARG A 80 -13.58 -42.68 22.91
CA ARG A 80 -13.39 -42.06 21.60
C ARG A 80 -12.95 -40.60 21.71
N ALA A 81 -13.52 -39.82 22.63
CA ALA A 81 -13.10 -38.43 22.85
C ALA A 81 -11.71 -38.33 23.48
N ALA A 82 -11.34 -39.29 24.34
CA ALA A 82 -10.00 -39.39 24.91
C ALA A 82 -8.95 -39.77 23.84
N GLY A 83 -9.24 -40.75 23.00
CA GLY A 83 -8.38 -41.15 21.89
C GLY A 83 -8.21 -40.08 20.81
N ALA A 84 -9.17 -39.16 20.70
CA ALA A 84 -9.11 -37.99 19.82
C ALA A 84 -8.48 -36.74 20.47
N GLY A 85 -7.93 -36.84 21.69
CA GLY A 85 -7.28 -35.71 22.36
C GLY A 85 -8.22 -34.60 22.85
N SER A 86 -9.54 -34.81 22.88
CA SER A 86 -10.51 -33.77 23.25
C SER A 86 -10.33 -33.29 24.70
N PRO A 87 -10.70 -32.04 25.06
CA PRO A 87 -10.62 -31.53 26.43
C PRO A 87 -11.53 -32.29 27.40
N TRP A 88 -11.17 -32.31 28.69
CA TRP A 88 -11.90 -33.07 29.72
C TRP A 88 -13.39 -32.70 29.80
N VAL A 89 -13.73 -31.41 29.70
CA VAL A 89 -15.12 -30.91 29.72
C VAL A 89 -15.94 -31.51 28.58
N SER A 90 -15.37 -31.59 27.37
CA SER A 90 -16.05 -32.19 26.23
C SER A 90 -16.23 -33.70 26.40
N ARG A 91 -15.20 -34.40 26.94
CA ARG A 91 -15.30 -35.83 27.25
C ARG A 91 -16.49 -36.09 28.18
N LEU A 92 -16.59 -35.32 29.26
CA LEU A 92 -17.70 -35.44 30.21
C LEU A 92 -19.04 -35.05 29.62
N TYR A 93 -19.11 -33.96 28.86
CA TYR A 93 -20.34 -33.53 28.22
C TYR A 93 -20.89 -34.61 27.26
N ARG A 94 -20.02 -35.22 26.47
CA ARG A 94 -20.40 -36.31 25.54
C ARG A 94 -20.93 -37.53 26.29
N SER A 95 -20.32 -37.92 27.40
CA SER A 95 -20.80 -39.02 28.25
C SER A 95 -22.08 -38.67 28.99
N ALA A 96 -22.20 -37.45 29.51
CA ALA A 96 -23.38 -36.96 30.22
C ALA A 96 -24.63 -36.94 29.33
N ARG A 97 -24.49 -36.64 28.02
CA ARG A 97 -25.62 -36.73 27.07
C ARG A 97 -26.15 -38.15 26.90
N TRP A 98 -25.26 -39.14 26.82
CA TRP A 98 -25.69 -40.55 26.75
C TRP A 98 -26.43 -40.96 28.01
N ILE A 99 -25.86 -40.64 29.17
CA ILE A 99 -26.46 -40.94 30.48
C ILE A 99 -27.81 -40.25 30.63
N GLY A 100 -27.90 -38.96 30.28
CA GLY A 100 -29.12 -38.17 30.38
C GLY A 100 -30.23 -38.70 29.44
N TYR A 101 -29.88 -39.00 28.19
CA TYR A 101 -30.81 -39.57 27.21
C TYR A 101 -31.38 -40.92 27.69
N THR A 102 -30.51 -41.86 28.06
CA THR A 102 -30.96 -43.20 28.44
C THR A 102 -31.57 -43.26 29.84
N GLY A 103 -31.09 -42.42 30.76
CA GLY A 103 -31.65 -42.29 32.11
C GLY A 103 -33.08 -41.76 32.05
N TRP A 104 -33.34 -40.78 31.19
CA TRP A 104 -34.69 -40.29 30.94
C TRP A 104 -35.58 -41.38 30.32
N CYS A 105 -35.12 -42.10 29.29
CA CYS A 105 -35.90 -43.19 28.69
C CYS A 105 -36.25 -44.31 29.70
N SER A 106 -35.30 -44.68 30.57
CA SER A 106 -35.53 -45.67 31.63
C SER A 106 -36.58 -45.18 32.63
N TRP A 107 -36.49 -43.92 33.06
CA TRP A 107 -37.43 -43.33 33.99
C TRP A 107 -38.84 -43.18 33.39
N ALA A 108 -38.96 -42.81 32.12
CA ALA A 108 -40.22 -42.74 31.40
C ALA A 108 -40.91 -44.11 31.30
N LEU A 109 -40.15 -45.18 31.04
CA LEU A 109 -40.68 -46.56 31.02
C LEU A 109 -41.11 -47.04 32.40
N ALA A 110 -40.41 -46.62 33.47
CA ALA A 110 -40.74 -46.99 34.84
C ALA A 110 -41.97 -46.25 35.40
N SER A 111 -42.25 -45.02 34.91
CA SER A 111 -43.30 -44.14 35.44
C SER A 111 -44.65 -44.28 34.71
N GLY A 112 -44.79 -45.27 33.83
CA GLY A 112 -46.03 -45.54 33.11
C GLY A 112 -46.14 -44.93 31.71
N GLY A 113 -45.04 -44.35 31.18
CA GLY A 113 -44.94 -43.92 29.79
C GLY A 113 -44.36 -42.50 29.62
N PRO A 114 -43.99 -42.12 28.38
CA PRO A 114 -43.35 -40.82 28.10
C PRO A 114 -44.30 -39.62 28.14
N TRP A 115 -45.62 -39.85 28.16
CA TRP A 115 -46.66 -38.82 28.07
C TRP A 115 -47.11 -38.24 29.41
N GLU A 116 -46.49 -38.66 30.51
CA GLU A 116 -46.73 -38.05 31.81
C GLU A 116 -46.20 -36.61 31.82
N VAL A 117 -46.89 -35.71 32.53
CA VAL A 117 -46.48 -34.29 32.59
C VAL A 117 -45.09 -34.15 33.21
N SER A 118 -44.78 -34.96 34.22
CA SER A 118 -43.46 -34.97 34.89
C SER A 118 -42.35 -35.44 33.95
N THR A 119 -42.61 -36.48 33.13
CA THR A 119 -41.64 -37.02 32.17
C THR A 119 -41.37 -36.05 31.03
N MET A 120 -42.41 -35.40 30.49
CA MET A 120 -42.26 -34.38 29.46
C MET A 120 -41.51 -33.14 29.99
N ALA A 121 -41.83 -32.68 31.21
CA ALA A 121 -41.15 -31.54 31.82
C ALA A 121 -39.65 -31.80 32.01
N ALA A 122 -39.26 -32.98 32.51
CA ALA A 122 -37.86 -33.34 32.68
C ALA A 122 -37.10 -33.43 31.33
N LEU A 123 -37.75 -33.94 30.28
CA LEU A 123 -37.16 -33.97 28.94
C LEU A 123 -36.92 -32.56 28.41
N GLY A 124 -37.89 -31.65 28.58
CA GLY A 124 -37.78 -30.25 28.19
C GLY A 124 -36.61 -29.55 28.89
N VAL A 125 -36.48 -29.73 30.21
CA VAL A 125 -35.36 -29.19 31.00
C VAL A 125 -34.02 -29.78 30.55
N GLY A 126 -33.94 -31.10 30.35
CA GLY A 126 -32.72 -31.76 29.87
C GLY A 126 -32.32 -31.32 28.46
N THR A 127 -33.29 -31.07 27.59
CA THR A 127 -33.09 -30.56 26.23
C THR A 127 -32.53 -29.14 26.26
N LEU A 128 -33.10 -28.25 27.08
CA LEU A 128 -32.60 -26.89 27.26
C LEU A 128 -31.19 -26.88 27.86
N ALA A 129 -30.95 -27.69 28.90
CA ALA A 129 -29.62 -27.81 29.50
C ALA A 129 -28.57 -28.30 28.49
N ALA A 130 -28.89 -29.31 27.67
CA ALA A 130 -28.00 -29.78 26.62
C ALA A 130 -27.78 -28.71 25.53
N ALA A 131 -28.82 -27.99 25.11
CA ALA A 131 -28.70 -26.91 24.14
C ALA A 131 -27.82 -25.76 24.65
N VAL A 132 -27.90 -25.42 25.94
CA VAL A 132 -27.11 -24.34 26.56
C VAL A 132 -25.66 -24.78 26.81
N LEU A 133 -25.42 -26.04 27.15
CA LEU A 133 -24.06 -26.55 27.43
C LEU A 133 -23.29 -26.96 26.16
N ALA A 134 -23.97 -27.21 25.04
CA ALA A 134 -23.31 -27.60 23.78
C ALA A 134 -22.32 -26.55 23.25
N PRO A 135 -22.64 -25.24 23.19
CA PRO A 135 -21.70 -24.21 22.78
C PRO A 135 -20.46 -24.13 23.67
N ALA A 136 -20.64 -24.25 25.00
CA ALA A 136 -19.53 -24.23 25.95
C ALA A 136 -18.57 -25.42 25.76
N SER A 137 -19.09 -26.63 25.58
CA SER A 137 -18.25 -27.79 25.25
C SER A 137 -17.46 -27.59 23.94
N LYS A 138 -18.09 -26.96 22.94
CA LYS A 138 -17.46 -26.72 21.63
C LYS A 138 -16.40 -25.62 21.70
N SER A 139 -16.61 -24.58 22.51
CA SER A 139 -15.61 -23.52 22.70
C SER A 139 -14.34 -24.04 23.37
N PHE A 140 -14.44 -25.00 24.29
CA PHE A 140 -13.26 -25.66 24.87
C PHE A 140 -12.49 -26.50 23.85
N GLU A 141 -13.18 -27.17 22.91
CA GLU A 141 -12.52 -27.92 21.83
C GLU A 141 -11.76 -26.99 20.90
N ILE A 142 -12.41 -25.91 20.43
CA ILE A 142 -11.77 -24.88 19.58
C ILE A 142 -10.55 -24.29 20.30
N ALA A 143 -10.69 -23.91 21.58
CA ALA A 143 -9.59 -23.35 22.35
C ALA A 143 -8.42 -24.33 22.54
N ALA A 144 -8.68 -25.65 22.62
CA ALA A 144 -7.62 -26.64 22.73
C ALA A 144 -6.95 -26.92 21.38
N GLU A 145 -7.70 -26.95 20.29
CA GLU A 145 -7.16 -27.03 18.92
C GLU A 145 -6.31 -25.79 18.60
N ASP A 146 -6.77 -24.59 18.97
CA ASP A 146 -6.03 -23.35 18.81
C ASP A 146 -4.71 -23.36 19.61
N ARG A 147 -4.72 -23.88 20.84
CA ARG A 147 -3.51 -24.06 21.65
C ARG A 147 -2.54 -25.04 21.01
N HIS A 148 -3.02 -26.19 20.56
CA HIS A 148 -2.17 -27.21 19.95
C HIS A 148 -1.52 -26.68 18.67
N THR A 149 -2.30 -26.03 17.80
CA THR A 149 -1.76 -25.42 16.58
C THR A 149 -0.80 -24.26 16.88
N ALA A 150 -1.06 -23.47 17.93
CA ALA A 150 -0.13 -22.44 18.39
C ALA A 150 1.20 -23.05 18.90
N GLU A 151 1.15 -24.11 19.70
CA GLU A 151 2.34 -24.82 20.19
C GLU A 151 3.16 -25.43 19.04
N GLU A 152 2.51 -26.06 18.07
CA GLU A 152 3.18 -26.59 16.87
C GLU A 152 3.87 -25.50 16.06
N ARG A 153 3.19 -24.36 15.86
CA ARG A 153 3.78 -23.18 15.19
C ARG A 153 4.97 -22.63 15.97
N MET A 154 4.89 -22.56 17.30
CA MET A 154 5.99 -22.12 18.16
C MET A 154 7.20 -23.06 18.07
N LYS A 155 6.98 -24.37 18.13
CA LYS A 155 8.04 -25.39 17.98
C LYS A 155 8.70 -25.30 16.61
N ARG A 156 7.91 -25.18 15.53
CA ARG A 156 8.42 -25.01 14.17
C ARG A 156 9.26 -23.75 14.04
N ARG A 157 8.77 -22.61 14.54
CA ARG A 157 9.49 -21.33 14.52
C ARG A 157 10.79 -21.38 15.33
N ALA A 158 10.77 -22.02 16.50
CA ALA A 158 11.97 -22.20 17.32
C ALA A 158 13.03 -23.08 16.64
N GLY A 159 12.60 -24.16 15.95
CA GLY A 159 13.48 -25.00 15.14
C GLY A 159 14.15 -24.21 14.01
N LEU A 160 13.33 -23.50 13.21
CA LEU A 160 13.83 -22.64 12.12
C LEU A 160 14.77 -21.54 12.64
N ALA A 161 14.43 -20.90 13.77
CA ALA A 161 15.29 -19.90 14.39
C ALA A 161 16.66 -20.49 14.75
N GLY A 162 16.70 -21.64 15.42
CA GLY A 162 17.95 -22.31 15.78
C GLY A 162 18.79 -22.73 14.56
N GLU A 163 18.15 -23.22 13.50
CA GLU A 163 18.82 -23.57 12.23
C GLU A 163 19.48 -22.34 11.59
N TRP A 164 18.76 -21.23 11.51
CA TRP A 164 19.29 -19.98 10.94
C TRP A 164 20.38 -19.36 11.81
N GLU A 165 20.23 -19.36 13.14
CA GLU A 165 21.29 -18.93 14.06
C GLU A 165 22.58 -19.75 13.85
N ALA A 166 22.46 -21.07 13.79
CA ALA A 166 23.60 -21.96 13.56
C ALA A 166 24.26 -21.72 12.19
N ARG A 167 23.44 -21.59 11.13
CA ARG A 167 23.91 -21.30 9.76
C ARG A 167 24.66 -19.98 9.69
N ILE A 168 24.06 -18.91 10.21
CA ILE A 168 24.65 -17.56 10.16
C ILE A 168 25.95 -17.51 10.97
N ASN A 169 25.96 -18.07 12.18
CA ASN A 169 27.17 -18.11 13.01
C ASN A 169 28.30 -18.89 12.32
N ARG A 170 28.00 -20.02 11.66
CA ARG A 170 28.96 -20.85 10.92
C ARG A 170 29.53 -20.11 9.71
N ILE A 171 28.69 -19.63 8.81
CA ILE A 171 29.11 -19.05 7.52
C ILE A 171 29.72 -17.65 7.71
N CYS A 172 29.11 -16.81 8.55
CA CYS A 172 29.60 -15.46 8.81
C CYS A 172 30.74 -15.42 9.84
N LYS A 173 31.12 -16.56 10.44
CA LYS A 173 32.18 -16.70 11.45
C LYS A 173 31.99 -15.74 12.63
N ILE A 174 30.75 -15.63 13.12
CA ILE A 174 30.40 -14.72 14.23
C ILE A 174 30.77 -15.39 15.55
N ALA A 175 31.56 -14.68 16.37
CA ALA A 175 32.02 -15.18 17.66
C ALA A 175 30.86 -15.32 18.66
N ARG A 176 31.01 -16.24 19.62
CA ARG A 176 30.03 -16.44 20.70
C ARG A 176 29.86 -15.15 21.52
N PRO A 177 28.63 -14.78 21.93
CA PRO A 177 27.42 -15.61 22.00
C PRO A 177 26.67 -15.85 20.67
N GLY A 178 27.13 -15.29 19.55
CA GLY A 178 26.51 -15.49 18.24
C GLY A 178 25.31 -14.57 17.98
N VAL A 179 24.71 -14.71 16.80
CA VAL A 179 23.46 -14.02 16.46
C VAL A 179 22.27 -14.66 17.15
N ARG A 180 21.24 -13.85 17.44
CA ARG A 180 19.95 -14.31 17.94
C ARG A 180 18.84 -13.95 16.95
N VAL A 181 18.01 -14.92 16.57
CA VAL A 181 16.80 -14.66 15.79
C VAL A 181 15.71 -14.18 16.73
N THR A 182 15.22 -12.97 16.49
CA THR A 182 14.15 -12.34 17.29
C THR A 182 12.76 -12.53 16.69
N ASP A 183 12.67 -12.62 15.37
CA ASP A 183 11.38 -12.80 14.69
C ASP A 183 11.55 -13.50 13.33
N ILE A 184 10.50 -14.21 12.91
CA ILE A 184 10.39 -14.88 11.61
C ILE A 184 8.97 -14.67 11.07
N ALA A 185 8.86 -14.03 9.92
CA ALA A 185 7.61 -13.83 9.20
C ALA A 185 7.67 -14.53 7.82
N GLU A 186 6.80 -15.51 7.60
CA GLU A 186 6.70 -16.25 6.33
C GLU A 186 5.91 -15.42 5.30
N TRP A 187 6.38 -15.40 4.05
CA TRP A 187 5.71 -14.71 2.96
C TRP A 187 4.70 -15.65 2.30
N MET A 188 3.43 -15.25 2.33
CA MET A 188 2.33 -16.02 1.74
C MET A 188 1.76 -15.24 0.56
N MET A 189 2.05 -15.70 -0.66
CA MET A 189 1.55 -15.07 -1.89
C MET A 189 0.50 -15.94 -2.57
N PRO A 190 -0.43 -15.35 -3.35
CA PRO A 190 -1.32 -16.11 -4.20
C PRO A 190 -0.56 -17.02 -5.16
N ASP A 191 -1.11 -18.19 -5.43
CA ASP A 191 -0.59 -19.08 -6.46
C ASP A 191 -0.98 -18.55 -7.86
N PRO A 192 -0.03 -18.44 -8.82
CA PRO A 192 -0.32 -17.94 -10.15
C PRO A 192 -1.29 -18.84 -10.95
N GLU A 193 -1.27 -20.17 -10.72
CA GLU A 193 -2.20 -21.10 -11.36
C GLU A 193 -3.56 -21.14 -10.63
N THR A 194 -3.55 -20.93 -9.32
CA THR A 194 -4.74 -20.97 -8.45
C THR A 194 -4.80 -19.78 -7.48
N PRO A 195 -5.29 -18.60 -7.91
CA PRO A 195 -5.24 -17.37 -7.11
C PRO A 195 -5.96 -17.41 -5.75
N GLU A 196 -6.86 -18.36 -5.54
CA GLU A 196 -7.55 -18.58 -4.26
C GLU A 196 -6.64 -19.26 -3.22
N GLU A 197 -5.61 -19.98 -3.67
CA GLU A 197 -4.64 -20.65 -2.83
C GLU A 197 -3.43 -19.75 -2.56
N LYS A 198 -2.82 -19.91 -1.38
CA LYS A 198 -1.60 -19.19 -1.00
C LYS A 198 -0.45 -20.16 -0.87
N ARG A 199 0.68 -19.81 -1.47
CA ARG A 199 1.94 -20.55 -1.39
C ARG A 199 2.99 -19.76 -0.59
N GLN A 200 3.84 -20.48 0.12
CA GLN A 200 4.96 -19.88 0.84
C GLN A 200 6.10 -19.61 -0.14
N THR A 201 6.43 -18.33 -0.36
CA THR A 201 7.47 -17.92 -1.33
C THR A 201 8.78 -17.54 -0.68
N GLY A 202 8.79 -17.34 0.63
CA GLY A 202 9.99 -17.02 1.39
C GLY A 202 9.71 -16.65 2.83
N MET A 203 10.65 -15.96 3.46
CA MET A 203 10.53 -15.49 4.84
C MET A 203 11.43 -14.28 5.13
N SER A 204 10.95 -13.41 6.01
CA SER A 204 11.71 -12.35 6.66
C SER A 204 12.20 -12.83 8.02
N ILE A 205 13.50 -12.71 8.28
CA ILE A 205 14.13 -13.11 9.53
C ILE A 205 14.78 -11.87 10.16
N VAL A 206 14.36 -11.53 11.37
CA VAL A 206 14.95 -10.43 12.14
C VAL A 206 15.97 -11.00 13.11
N LEU A 207 17.22 -10.56 12.94
CA LEU A 207 18.35 -10.96 13.76
C LEU A 207 18.79 -9.82 14.66
N GLU A 208 19.30 -10.19 15.83
CA GLU A 208 20.10 -9.33 16.68
C GLU A 208 21.55 -9.82 16.72
N LEU A 209 22.48 -8.93 16.36
CA LEU A 209 23.91 -9.15 16.42
C LEU A 209 24.42 -9.01 17.86
N PRO A 210 25.44 -9.80 18.25
CA PRO A 210 26.12 -9.62 19.52
C PRO A 210 26.80 -8.24 19.58
N GLN A 211 27.07 -7.74 20.78
CA GLN A 211 27.86 -6.53 20.94
C GLN A 211 29.30 -6.79 20.47
N GLY A 212 29.83 -5.98 19.56
CA GLY A 212 31.18 -6.15 19.03
C GLY A 212 31.36 -5.65 17.60
N SER A 213 32.32 -6.25 16.88
CA SER A 213 32.79 -5.83 15.56
C SER A 213 31.93 -6.30 14.37
N SER A 214 31.01 -7.24 14.59
CA SER A 214 30.14 -7.75 13.52
C SER A 214 29.06 -6.74 13.17
N SER A 215 28.92 -6.44 11.88
CA SER A 215 27.87 -5.55 11.37
C SER A 215 27.00 -6.28 10.36
N TRP A 216 25.83 -5.72 10.05
CA TRP A 216 24.96 -6.24 8.98
C TRP A 216 25.70 -6.37 7.63
N LYS A 217 26.72 -5.53 7.39
CA LYS A 217 27.57 -5.61 6.19
C LYS A 217 28.39 -6.89 6.13
N THR A 218 28.79 -7.44 7.29
CA THR A 218 29.52 -8.72 7.37
C THR A 218 28.64 -9.86 6.90
N ILE A 219 27.37 -9.90 7.33
CA ILE A 219 26.39 -10.89 6.87
C ILE A 219 26.13 -10.72 5.38
N ARG A 220 25.91 -9.48 4.93
CA ARG A 220 25.67 -9.19 3.51
C ARG A 220 26.78 -9.66 2.59
N GLN A 221 28.04 -9.51 2.99
CA GLN A 221 29.19 -9.99 2.20
C GLN A 221 29.19 -11.52 1.99
N ARG A 222 28.45 -12.25 2.83
CA ARG A 222 28.34 -13.72 2.81
C ARG A 222 26.94 -14.19 2.39
N ALA A 223 26.10 -13.31 1.85
CA ALA A 223 24.72 -13.64 1.49
C ALA A 223 24.62 -14.79 0.47
N GLU A 224 25.52 -14.83 -0.50
CA GLU A 224 25.60 -15.93 -1.48
C GLU A 224 26.02 -17.26 -0.83
N GLU A 225 27.02 -17.25 0.05
CA GLU A 225 27.43 -18.44 0.80
C GLU A 225 26.31 -18.95 1.72
N LEU A 226 25.53 -18.03 2.30
CA LEU A 226 24.34 -18.38 3.09
C LEU A 226 23.22 -18.97 2.23
N ALA A 227 23.01 -18.46 1.02
CA ALA A 227 22.03 -18.98 0.08
C ALA A 227 22.40 -20.39 -0.40
N ALA A 228 23.69 -20.60 -0.72
CA ALA A 228 24.21 -21.91 -1.10
C ALA A 228 24.14 -22.93 0.04
N ASP A 229 24.48 -22.54 1.28
CA ASP A 229 24.33 -23.41 2.46
C ASP A 229 22.87 -23.73 2.80
N ALA A 230 21.94 -22.85 2.43
CA ALA A 230 20.51 -23.06 2.54
C ALA A 230 19.90 -23.84 1.35
N ASP A 231 20.71 -24.23 0.37
CA ASP A 231 20.29 -24.94 -0.86
C ASP A 231 19.14 -24.23 -1.58
N LEU A 232 19.24 -22.89 -1.70
CA LEU A 232 18.24 -22.09 -2.41
C LEU A 232 18.40 -22.22 -3.93
N PRO A 233 17.29 -22.22 -4.70
CA PRO A 233 17.36 -22.21 -6.17
C PRO A 233 18.15 -21.00 -6.73
N ASP A 234 18.72 -21.12 -7.93
CA ASP A 234 19.58 -20.10 -8.55
C ASP A 234 18.91 -18.71 -8.71
N SER A 235 17.59 -18.67 -8.90
CA SER A 235 16.84 -17.40 -9.02
C SER A 235 16.37 -16.84 -7.67
N CYS A 236 16.56 -17.60 -6.59
CA CYS A 236 16.31 -17.22 -5.22
C CYS A 236 17.59 -16.70 -4.54
N GLY A 237 17.44 -16.04 -3.41
CA GLY A 237 18.59 -15.49 -2.70
C GLY A 237 18.22 -14.86 -1.37
N ILE A 238 19.24 -14.31 -0.71
CA ILE A 238 19.12 -13.68 0.60
C ILE A 238 19.49 -12.20 0.46
N GLU A 239 18.52 -11.31 0.65
CA GLU A 239 18.79 -9.88 0.77
C GLU A 239 19.01 -9.52 2.24
N VAL A 240 20.03 -8.70 2.51
CA VAL A 240 20.41 -8.32 3.89
C VAL A 240 20.35 -6.80 4.03
N THR A 241 19.51 -6.33 4.94
CA THR A 241 19.37 -4.89 5.25
C THR A 241 19.42 -4.61 6.75
N SER A 242 19.64 -3.35 7.12
CA SER A 242 19.58 -2.91 8.52
C SER A 242 18.12 -2.73 8.95
N HIS A 243 17.82 -3.02 10.22
CA HIS A 243 16.46 -2.97 10.74
C HIS A 243 16.36 -2.04 11.97
N GLY A 244 16.35 -0.73 11.73
CA GLY A 244 16.22 0.32 12.75
C GLY A 244 17.46 0.56 13.63
N SER A 245 18.25 -0.47 13.91
CA SER A 245 19.50 -0.38 14.68
C SER A 245 20.65 -1.07 13.95
N ARG A 246 21.90 -0.63 14.19
CA ARG A 246 23.10 -1.29 13.63
C ARG A 246 23.26 -2.73 14.10
N ARG A 247 22.66 -3.09 15.24
CA ARG A 247 22.66 -4.45 15.79
C ARG A 247 21.48 -5.29 15.29
N ARG A 248 20.45 -4.68 14.69
CA ARG A 248 19.30 -5.40 14.14
C ARG A 248 19.43 -5.52 12.63
N VAL A 249 19.29 -6.74 12.14
CA VAL A 249 19.45 -7.08 10.72
C VAL A 249 18.19 -7.77 10.25
N LEU A 250 17.72 -7.38 9.07
CA LEU A 250 16.62 -8.04 8.39
C LEU A 250 17.20 -8.85 7.24
N LEU A 251 16.97 -10.16 7.27
CA LEU A 251 17.22 -11.08 6.16
C LEU A 251 15.91 -11.33 5.44
N LEU A 252 15.91 -11.13 4.13
CA LEU A 252 14.80 -11.48 3.26
C LEU A 252 15.23 -12.69 2.44
N VAL A 253 14.68 -13.85 2.78
CA VAL A 253 15.04 -15.14 2.20
C VAL A 253 13.95 -15.55 1.23
N SER A 254 14.26 -15.56 -0.07
CA SER A 254 13.39 -16.14 -1.08
C SER A 254 13.62 -17.64 -1.13
N THR A 255 12.58 -18.45 -0.99
CA THR A 255 12.66 -19.92 -1.13
C THR A 255 12.05 -20.40 -2.44
N LEU A 256 11.19 -19.58 -3.04
CA LEU A 256 10.62 -19.79 -4.35
C LEU A 256 10.70 -18.46 -5.10
N ASP A 257 11.03 -18.52 -6.39
CA ASP A 257 11.01 -17.36 -7.26
C ASP A 257 9.58 -16.89 -7.56
N ALA A 258 9.09 -15.99 -6.72
CA ALA A 258 7.80 -15.34 -6.90
C ALA A 258 7.76 -14.35 -8.08
N LEU A 259 8.92 -14.06 -8.68
CA LEU A 259 9.09 -13.07 -9.74
C LEU A 259 9.25 -13.69 -11.13
N ALA A 260 9.22 -15.03 -11.22
CA ALA A 260 9.41 -15.77 -12.47
C ALA A 260 8.38 -15.36 -13.52
N ASP A 261 7.11 -15.30 -13.12
CA ASP A 261 6.02 -14.96 -14.02
C ASP A 261 5.95 -13.45 -14.33
N ASP A 262 5.38 -13.13 -15.49
CA ASP A 262 5.07 -11.74 -15.85
C ASP A 262 3.99 -11.17 -14.95
N ILE A 263 4.29 -10.04 -14.29
CA ILE A 263 3.35 -9.36 -13.40
C ILE A 263 2.70 -8.22 -14.18
N PRO A 264 1.42 -8.32 -14.60
CA PRO A 264 0.78 -7.25 -15.36
C PRO A 264 0.64 -5.98 -14.52
N ALA A 265 0.78 -4.81 -15.16
CA ALA A 265 0.55 -3.53 -14.49
C ALA A 265 -0.93 -3.25 -14.13
N GLY A 266 -1.86 -4.12 -14.56
CA GLY A 266 -3.28 -4.04 -14.25
C GLY A 266 -4.02 -2.90 -14.96
N GLU A 267 -5.31 -2.76 -14.67
CA GLU A 267 -6.20 -1.71 -15.21
C GLU A 267 -6.50 -0.60 -14.19
N ASP A 268 -5.70 -0.50 -13.12
CA ASP A 268 -5.80 0.62 -12.20
C ASP A 268 -5.22 1.90 -12.84
N PHE A 269 -6.11 2.85 -13.09
CA PHE A 269 -5.80 4.22 -13.52
C PHE A 269 -6.36 5.22 -12.50
N SER A 270 -6.47 4.88 -11.22
CA SER A 270 -6.81 5.85 -10.17
C SER A 270 -5.84 7.02 -10.17
N ALA A 271 -6.36 8.20 -9.81
CA ALA A 271 -5.59 9.44 -9.80
C ALA A 271 -4.45 9.36 -8.78
N LEU A 272 -3.28 9.85 -9.17
CA LEU A 272 -2.14 10.04 -8.29
C LEU A 272 -1.76 11.53 -8.31
N SER A 273 -0.82 11.88 -7.45
CA SER A 273 0.00 13.10 -7.50
C SER A 273 1.46 12.70 -7.63
N ILE A 274 2.30 13.59 -8.16
CA ILE A 274 3.76 13.41 -8.15
C ILE A 274 4.34 13.24 -6.74
N TYR A 275 3.64 13.72 -5.71
CA TYR A 275 4.01 13.53 -4.30
C TYR A 275 3.79 12.07 -3.85
N ASP A 276 2.92 11.33 -4.53
CA ASP A 276 2.62 9.95 -4.21
C ASP A 276 3.72 9.01 -4.70
N PRO A 277 3.99 7.93 -3.95
CA PRO A 277 4.89 6.90 -4.43
C PRO A 277 4.32 6.13 -5.64
N LEU A 278 5.02 6.15 -6.77
CA LEU A 278 4.59 5.54 -8.04
C LEU A 278 4.90 4.04 -8.06
N PRO A 279 3.91 3.13 -8.16
CA PRO A 279 4.16 1.69 -8.19
C PRO A 279 4.71 1.25 -9.55
N VAL A 280 5.89 0.61 -9.57
CA VAL A 280 6.58 0.24 -10.83
C VAL A 280 7.02 -1.22 -10.90
N GLY A 281 6.81 -1.99 -9.84
CA GLY A 281 7.25 -3.38 -9.80
C GLY A 281 6.97 -4.02 -8.46
N MET A 282 7.47 -5.23 -8.29
CA MET A 282 7.34 -6.02 -7.07
C MET A 282 8.70 -6.58 -6.65
N TYR A 283 9.00 -6.48 -5.35
CA TYR A 283 10.17 -7.12 -4.74
C TYR A 283 9.92 -8.61 -4.52
N ARG A 284 10.99 -9.38 -4.24
CA ARG A 284 10.90 -10.82 -3.93
C ARG A 284 9.94 -11.16 -2.77
N ASP A 285 9.79 -10.23 -1.82
CA ASP A 285 8.87 -10.35 -0.67
C ASP A 285 7.41 -9.99 -1.00
N GLY A 286 7.11 -9.62 -2.25
CA GLY A 286 5.76 -9.29 -2.73
C GLY A 286 5.36 -7.85 -2.47
N SER A 287 6.19 -7.09 -1.76
CA SER A 287 5.94 -5.66 -1.59
C SER A 287 6.18 -4.91 -2.90
N PHE A 288 5.39 -3.86 -3.14
CA PHE A 288 5.53 -3.04 -4.35
C PHE A 288 6.79 -2.17 -4.28
N VAL A 289 7.50 -2.10 -5.39
CA VAL A 289 8.48 -1.05 -5.66
C VAL A 289 7.73 0.25 -5.89
N LYS A 290 8.00 1.25 -5.06
CA LYS A 290 7.38 2.56 -5.14
C LYS A 290 8.44 3.63 -5.34
N LEU A 291 8.36 4.38 -6.44
CA LEU A 291 9.31 5.45 -6.77
C LEU A 291 8.78 6.81 -6.34
N ASN A 292 9.63 7.66 -5.76
CA ASN A 292 9.27 9.03 -5.44
C ASN A 292 10.06 10.00 -6.33
N LEU A 293 9.39 10.58 -7.34
CA LEU A 293 10.05 11.34 -8.42
C LEU A 293 9.93 12.86 -8.29
N LYS A 294 9.08 13.38 -7.40
CA LYS A 294 8.90 14.84 -7.21
C LYS A 294 10.20 15.58 -6.97
N TRP A 295 11.06 15.04 -6.10
CA TRP A 295 12.31 15.69 -5.71
C TRP A 295 13.56 14.93 -6.14
N SER A 296 13.43 13.86 -6.92
CA SER A 296 14.54 12.99 -7.30
C SER A 296 14.60 12.84 -8.81
N SER A 297 15.79 13.02 -9.38
CA SER A 297 16.06 12.55 -10.74
C SER A 297 16.26 11.04 -10.72
N MET A 298 15.89 10.38 -11.81
CA MET A 298 16.02 8.94 -11.98
C MET A 298 17.03 8.60 -13.08
N ALA A 299 17.87 7.60 -12.84
CA ALA A 299 18.65 6.94 -13.88
C ALA A 299 18.14 5.51 -14.09
N LEU A 300 17.86 5.17 -15.35
CA LEU A 300 17.37 3.85 -15.78
C LEU A 300 18.33 3.24 -16.79
N ILE A 301 18.94 2.11 -16.44
CA ILE A 301 19.79 1.35 -17.37
C ILE A 301 19.23 -0.04 -17.65
N GLY A 302 19.67 -0.67 -18.73
CA GLY A 302 19.36 -2.07 -19.01
C GLY A 302 19.77 -2.48 -20.42
N ALA A 303 20.30 -3.70 -20.56
CA ALA A 303 20.72 -4.24 -21.84
C ALA A 303 19.54 -4.40 -22.82
N VAL A 304 19.83 -4.56 -24.12
CA VAL A 304 18.79 -4.85 -25.12
C VAL A 304 18.06 -6.13 -24.72
N GLY A 305 16.72 -6.10 -24.75
CA GLY A 305 15.88 -7.23 -24.33
C GLY A 305 15.73 -7.40 -22.81
N SER A 306 16.28 -6.50 -21.99
CA SER A 306 16.13 -6.54 -20.51
C SER A 306 14.74 -6.15 -20.00
N GLY A 307 13.92 -5.51 -20.84
CA GLY A 307 12.66 -4.88 -20.42
C GLY A 307 12.75 -3.38 -20.12
N LYS A 308 13.91 -2.71 -20.35
CA LYS A 308 14.09 -1.24 -20.18
C LYS A 308 12.95 -0.42 -20.79
N SER A 309 12.62 -0.65 -22.06
CA SER A 309 11.58 0.13 -22.77
C SER A 309 10.18 -0.09 -22.22
N ALA A 310 9.86 -1.33 -21.80
CA ALA A 310 8.58 -1.63 -21.14
C ALA A 310 8.50 -0.95 -19.77
N HIS A 311 9.58 -0.98 -19.00
CA HIS A 311 9.67 -0.31 -17.70
C HIS A 311 9.62 1.22 -17.82
N LEU A 312 10.26 1.81 -18.84
CA LEU A 312 10.14 3.23 -19.15
C LEU A 312 8.69 3.61 -19.50
N SER A 313 8.02 2.78 -20.30
CA SER A 313 6.60 2.96 -20.65
C SER A 313 5.71 2.87 -19.41
N LEU A 314 6.03 1.98 -18.46
CA LEU A 314 5.35 1.91 -17.17
C LEU A 314 5.55 3.19 -16.35
N ILE A 315 6.77 3.71 -16.26
CA ILE A 315 7.04 4.96 -15.53
C ILE A 315 6.24 6.11 -16.14
N ILE A 316 6.24 6.25 -17.47
CA ILE A 316 5.43 7.26 -18.17
C ILE A 316 3.95 7.04 -17.87
N ARG A 317 3.44 5.81 -17.94
CA ARG A 317 2.05 5.48 -17.55
C ARG A 317 1.74 5.95 -16.13
N GLN A 318 2.62 5.73 -15.15
CA GLN A 318 2.38 6.20 -13.78
C GLN A 318 2.39 7.73 -13.69
N LEU A 319 3.32 8.40 -14.38
CA LEU A 319 3.36 9.87 -14.43
C LEU A 319 2.09 10.46 -15.07
N LEU A 320 1.52 9.79 -16.08
CA LEU A 320 0.25 10.20 -16.70
C LEU A 320 -0.96 10.03 -15.77
N ARG A 321 -0.87 9.22 -14.70
CA ARG A 321 -1.90 9.17 -13.67
C ARG A 321 -1.85 10.37 -12.73
N CYS A 322 -0.69 11.02 -12.62
CA CYS A 322 -0.50 12.18 -11.77
C CYS A 322 -1.26 13.41 -12.31
N THR A 323 -2.16 13.95 -11.51
CA THR A 323 -3.02 15.10 -11.88
C THR A 323 -2.27 16.43 -11.96
N ASP A 324 -1.02 16.44 -11.53
CA ASP A 324 -0.14 17.60 -11.38
C ASP A 324 1.18 17.43 -12.13
N THR A 325 1.27 16.52 -13.11
CA THR A 325 2.49 16.25 -13.87
C THR A 325 2.31 16.40 -15.39
N LEU A 326 3.29 17.06 -16.02
CA LEU A 326 3.49 17.06 -17.47
C LEU A 326 4.74 16.24 -17.81
N VAL A 327 4.61 15.39 -18.83
CA VAL A 327 5.73 14.60 -19.36
C VAL A 327 6.18 15.21 -20.67
N MET A 328 7.48 15.38 -20.84
CA MET A 328 8.11 15.80 -22.09
C MET A 328 9.45 15.10 -22.24
N GLY A 329 10.00 15.02 -23.45
CA GLY A 329 11.22 14.25 -23.61
C GLY A 329 11.94 14.32 -24.94
N VAL A 330 13.06 13.61 -24.99
CA VAL A 330 13.93 13.46 -26.16
C VAL A 330 14.02 11.98 -26.53
N ASP A 331 13.84 11.69 -27.81
CA ASP A 331 14.05 10.36 -28.39
C ASP A 331 14.45 10.50 -29.86
N PHE A 332 15.74 10.31 -30.15
CA PHE A 332 16.29 10.42 -31.51
C PHE A 332 16.00 9.18 -32.38
N ASN A 333 15.42 8.12 -31.83
CA ASN A 333 14.97 6.96 -32.57
C ASN A 333 13.57 7.18 -33.20
N GLY A 334 13.30 8.41 -33.65
CA GLY A 334 12.05 8.81 -34.29
C GLY A 334 10.87 8.98 -33.33
N GLY A 335 11.10 9.21 -32.04
CA GLY A 335 10.03 9.42 -31.05
C GLY A 335 9.23 8.16 -30.71
N LYS A 336 9.74 6.97 -31.02
CA LYS A 336 9.08 5.67 -30.80
C LYS A 336 8.69 5.44 -29.33
N ALA A 337 9.48 5.93 -28.37
CA ALA A 337 9.15 5.77 -26.95
C ALA A 337 7.88 6.55 -26.54
N PHE A 338 7.59 7.66 -27.21
CA PHE A 338 6.49 8.56 -26.89
C PHE A 338 5.27 8.40 -27.82
N LEU A 339 5.50 7.96 -29.06
CA LEU A 339 4.45 7.87 -30.08
C LEU A 339 3.22 7.05 -29.63
N PRO A 340 3.33 5.89 -28.94
CA PRO A 340 2.17 5.15 -28.45
C PRO A 340 1.24 5.98 -27.54
N PHE A 341 1.80 6.90 -26.75
CA PHE A 341 1.01 7.80 -25.89
C PHE A 341 0.38 8.97 -26.66
N LEU A 342 0.96 9.34 -27.80
CA LEU A 342 0.47 10.44 -28.65
C LEU A 342 -0.56 9.99 -29.68
N ARG A 343 -0.58 8.71 -30.06
CA ARG A 343 -1.53 8.15 -31.04
C ARG A 343 -2.99 8.49 -30.73
N PRO A 344 -3.51 8.32 -29.49
CA PRO A 344 -4.90 8.66 -29.22
C PRO A 344 -5.24 10.12 -29.51
N TRP A 345 -4.31 11.06 -29.28
CA TRP A 345 -4.51 12.47 -29.60
C TRP A 345 -4.50 12.72 -31.12
N LEU A 346 -3.54 12.12 -31.84
CA LEU A 346 -3.47 12.22 -33.31
C LEU A 346 -4.72 11.63 -33.99
N GLU A 347 -5.32 10.62 -33.38
CA GLU A 347 -6.56 9.97 -33.82
C GLU A 347 -7.83 10.69 -33.33
N GLY A 348 -7.71 11.78 -32.56
CA GLY A 348 -8.83 12.55 -32.02
C GLY A 348 -9.60 11.86 -30.88
N LYS A 349 -9.05 10.80 -30.28
CA LYS A 349 -9.63 10.08 -29.13
C LYS A 349 -9.40 10.80 -27.80
N THR A 350 -8.43 11.70 -27.74
CA THR A 350 -8.14 12.53 -26.56
C THR A 350 -8.09 14.00 -26.95
N ALA A 351 -8.53 14.88 -26.04
CA ALA A 351 -8.60 16.32 -26.29
C ALA A 351 -7.21 16.98 -26.35
N LYS A 352 -6.22 16.39 -25.68
CA LYS A 352 -4.84 16.91 -25.57
C LYS A 352 -3.81 15.79 -25.67
N PRO A 353 -2.57 16.10 -26.10
CA PRO A 353 -1.49 15.12 -26.15
C PRO A 353 -1.11 14.67 -24.73
N ALA A 354 -0.87 13.37 -24.55
CA ALA A 354 -0.43 12.83 -23.27
C ALA A 354 1.03 13.22 -22.94
N ILE A 355 1.87 13.40 -23.98
CA ILE A 355 3.25 13.89 -23.85
C ILE A 355 3.28 15.31 -24.42
N ASP A 356 3.67 16.28 -23.60
CA ASP A 356 3.48 17.69 -23.93
C ASP A 356 4.45 18.20 -25.01
N TRP A 357 5.70 17.72 -25.02
CA TRP A 357 6.70 18.07 -26.04
C TRP A 357 7.67 16.90 -26.24
N VAL A 358 7.85 16.46 -27.48
CA VAL A 358 8.86 15.46 -27.86
C VAL A 358 9.86 16.05 -28.85
N ALA A 359 11.14 15.89 -28.55
CA ALA A 359 12.25 16.28 -29.41
C ALA A 359 12.87 15.04 -30.07
N THR A 360 12.75 14.94 -31.39
CA THR A 360 13.30 13.83 -32.20
C THR A 360 14.57 14.19 -32.95
N THR A 361 15.02 15.45 -32.85
CA THR A 361 16.22 15.96 -33.53
C THR A 361 17.09 16.78 -32.58
N PRO A 362 18.40 16.91 -32.82
CA PRO A 362 19.28 17.77 -32.02
C PRO A 362 18.81 19.22 -31.91
N LYS A 363 18.32 19.79 -33.01
CA LYS A 363 17.80 21.16 -33.05
C LYS A 363 16.59 21.33 -32.14
N GLU A 364 15.64 20.39 -32.18
CA GLU A 364 14.46 20.43 -31.31
C GLU A 364 14.82 20.17 -29.84
N ALA A 365 15.78 19.28 -29.58
CA ALA A 365 16.26 19.01 -28.23
C ALA A 365 16.94 20.22 -27.59
N HIS A 366 17.70 21.02 -28.37
CA HIS A 366 18.20 22.31 -27.90
C HIS A 366 17.06 23.26 -27.53
N MET A 367 16.06 23.43 -28.39
CA MET A 367 14.93 24.31 -28.09
C MET A 367 14.16 23.88 -26.84
N LEU A 368 13.91 22.57 -26.69
CA LEU A 368 13.24 22.01 -25.51
C LEU A 368 14.04 22.26 -24.22
N LEU A 369 15.34 21.96 -24.24
CA LEU A 369 16.18 22.14 -23.06
C LEU A 369 16.43 23.62 -22.75
N ASP A 370 16.55 24.49 -23.76
CA ASP A 370 16.67 25.94 -23.55
C ASP A 370 15.40 26.52 -22.95
N PHE A 371 14.23 26.07 -23.41
CA PHE A 371 12.94 26.41 -22.80
C PHE A 371 12.88 25.98 -21.33
N LEU A 372 13.30 24.75 -21.01
CA LEU A 372 13.32 24.25 -19.63
C LEU A 372 14.31 25.00 -18.74
N LEU A 373 15.49 25.34 -19.26
CA LEU A 373 16.49 26.12 -18.53
C LEU A 373 16.01 27.56 -18.29
N ALA A 374 15.34 28.18 -19.27
CA ALA A 374 14.72 29.49 -19.13
C ALA A 374 13.53 29.47 -18.15
N ALA A 375 12.81 28.35 -18.04
CA ALA A 375 11.73 28.19 -17.07
C ALA A 375 12.21 28.22 -15.62
N ILE A 376 13.49 27.91 -15.33
CA ILE A 376 14.02 27.92 -13.97
C ILE A 376 13.90 29.31 -13.31
N PRO A 377 14.53 30.38 -13.83
CA PRO A 377 14.37 31.71 -13.25
C PRO A 377 12.93 32.23 -13.31
N ALA A 378 12.18 31.89 -14.37
CA ALA A 378 10.78 32.30 -14.52
C ALA A 378 9.88 31.71 -13.43
N ARG A 379 9.98 30.40 -13.15
CA ARG A 379 9.20 29.73 -12.10
C ARG A 379 9.66 30.14 -10.70
N SER A 380 10.97 30.33 -10.49
CA SER A 380 11.51 30.78 -9.20
C SER A 380 10.96 32.13 -8.78
N SER A 381 10.93 33.10 -9.71
CA SER A 381 10.40 34.44 -9.44
C SER A 381 8.87 34.49 -9.50
N GLY A 382 8.27 33.87 -10.52
CA GLY A 382 6.82 33.90 -10.75
C GLY A 382 6.00 33.16 -9.70
N TYR A 383 6.60 32.25 -8.94
CA TYR A 383 5.95 31.52 -7.85
C TYR A 383 6.50 31.87 -6.46
N ALA A 384 7.23 32.98 -6.31
CA ALA A 384 7.79 33.38 -5.02
C ALA A 384 6.73 33.54 -3.92
N GLU A 385 5.59 34.17 -4.23
CA GLU A 385 4.47 34.31 -3.29
C GLU A 385 3.83 32.96 -2.93
N LEU A 386 3.71 32.06 -3.91
CA LEU A 386 3.18 30.71 -3.68
C LEU A 386 4.10 29.91 -2.76
N MET A 387 5.42 29.96 -3.00
CA MET A 387 6.44 29.35 -2.14
C MET A 387 6.38 29.90 -0.70
N ALA A 388 6.29 31.22 -0.56
CA ALA A 388 6.15 31.87 0.74
C ALA A 388 4.84 31.45 1.46
N SER A 389 3.72 31.38 0.75
CA SER A 389 2.43 30.95 1.32
C SER A 389 2.41 29.49 1.75
N ALA A 390 3.17 28.63 1.06
CA ALA A 390 3.34 27.22 1.40
C ALA A 390 4.42 26.98 2.46
N ASN A 391 5.14 28.03 2.88
CA ASN A 391 6.29 27.96 3.78
C ASN A 391 7.36 26.95 3.31
N ASP A 392 7.64 26.95 2.00
CA ASP A 392 8.66 26.09 1.37
C ASP A 392 9.57 26.96 0.47
N ASP A 393 10.81 26.51 0.26
CA ASP A 393 11.76 27.13 -0.67
C ASP A 393 11.62 26.59 -2.11
N LYS A 394 10.67 25.66 -2.32
CA LYS A 394 10.43 25.01 -3.61
C LYS A 394 9.00 25.23 -4.07
N VAL A 395 8.85 25.27 -5.40
CA VAL A 395 7.56 25.39 -6.06
C VAL A 395 6.69 24.16 -5.76
N PRO A 396 5.53 24.32 -5.09
CA PRO A 396 4.59 23.23 -4.89
C PRO A 396 3.94 22.83 -6.22
N SER A 397 3.68 21.53 -6.41
CA SER A 397 3.03 21.03 -7.61
C SER A 397 1.51 20.99 -7.43
N SER A 398 0.79 21.34 -8.49
CA SER A 398 -0.66 21.18 -8.60
C SER A 398 -1.05 21.08 -10.08
N SER A 399 -2.33 20.88 -10.38
CA SER A 399 -2.80 20.95 -11.77
C SER A 399 -2.61 22.32 -12.43
N ALA A 400 -2.59 23.40 -11.62
CA ALA A 400 -2.35 24.77 -12.09
C ALA A 400 -0.86 25.14 -12.18
N VAL A 401 -0.02 24.47 -11.39
CA VAL A 401 1.44 24.64 -11.39
C VAL A 401 2.06 23.24 -11.53
N PRO A 402 2.08 22.67 -12.74
CA PRO A 402 2.46 21.28 -12.93
C PRO A 402 3.94 21.05 -12.62
N HIS A 403 4.23 19.88 -12.07
CA HIS A 403 5.54 19.25 -12.13
C HIS A 403 5.88 18.92 -13.59
N ILE A 404 7.13 19.15 -13.98
CA ILE A 404 7.60 18.77 -15.32
C ILE A 404 8.60 17.63 -15.18
N THR A 405 8.25 16.47 -15.73
CA THR A 405 9.18 15.35 -15.86
C THR A 405 9.75 15.30 -17.27
N PHE A 406 11.05 15.57 -17.37
CA PHE A 406 11.84 15.46 -18.59
C PHE A 406 12.37 14.03 -18.76
N VAL A 407 12.04 13.36 -19.85
CA VAL A 407 12.43 11.98 -20.12
C VAL A 407 13.40 11.94 -21.30
N SER A 408 14.56 11.33 -21.13
CA SER A 408 15.47 11.01 -22.24
C SER A 408 15.46 9.51 -22.46
N ASP A 409 15.00 9.08 -23.63
CA ASP A 409 15.35 7.75 -24.13
C ASP A 409 16.76 7.81 -24.75
N GLU A 410 17.49 6.73 -24.57
CA GLU A 410 18.86 6.52 -25.03
C GLU A 410 19.79 7.74 -25.00
N THR A 411 20.14 8.19 -23.79
CA THR A 411 21.06 9.31 -23.57
C THR A 411 22.42 9.11 -24.25
N ALA A 412 22.83 7.85 -24.51
CA ALA A 412 24.06 7.54 -25.20
C ALA A 412 24.19 8.23 -26.57
N ASP A 413 23.09 8.28 -27.33
CA ASP A 413 23.07 8.80 -28.70
C ASP A 413 23.00 10.33 -28.77
N LEU A 414 22.87 10.99 -27.62
CA LEU A 414 22.75 12.44 -27.57
C LEU A 414 24.12 13.13 -27.76
N PRO A 415 24.16 14.23 -28.55
CA PRO A 415 25.32 15.10 -28.67
C PRO A 415 25.78 15.62 -27.31
N ARG A 416 27.08 15.90 -27.18
CA ARG A 416 27.68 16.34 -25.92
C ARG A 416 27.06 17.64 -25.40
N GLU A 417 26.68 18.55 -26.29
CA GLU A 417 26.05 19.82 -25.96
C GLU A 417 24.66 19.62 -25.34
N ILE A 418 23.90 18.63 -25.81
CA ILE A 418 22.60 18.24 -25.25
C ILE A 418 22.80 17.61 -23.86
N LYS A 419 23.76 16.69 -23.73
CA LYS A 419 24.14 16.08 -22.44
C LYS A 419 24.54 17.14 -21.41
N ASN A 420 25.30 18.15 -21.82
CA ASN A 420 25.69 19.26 -20.94
C ASN A 420 24.49 20.07 -20.45
N LYS A 421 23.51 20.36 -21.33
CA LYS A 421 22.25 21.03 -20.93
C LYS A 421 21.41 20.17 -19.98
N MET A 422 21.38 18.84 -20.18
CA MET A 422 20.72 17.92 -19.24
C MET A 422 21.38 17.93 -17.86
N VAL A 423 22.72 17.96 -17.81
CA VAL A 423 23.47 18.11 -16.55
C VAL A 423 23.13 19.43 -15.88
N GLU A 424 23.14 20.53 -16.63
CA GLU A 424 22.77 21.84 -16.10
C GLU A 424 21.33 21.87 -15.56
N LEU A 425 20.38 21.30 -16.30
CA LEU A 425 18.99 21.18 -15.88
C LEU A 425 18.89 20.39 -14.56
N SER A 426 19.55 19.24 -14.46
CA SER A 426 19.58 18.42 -13.24
C SER A 426 20.04 19.21 -12.00
N ASN A 427 21.11 20.00 -12.18
CA ASN A 427 21.74 20.77 -11.11
C ASN A 427 20.82 21.88 -10.56
N ARG A 428 20.06 22.54 -11.43
CA ARG A 428 19.42 23.83 -11.12
C ARG A 428 17.91 23.73 -10.90
N SER A 429 17.27 22.64 -11.31
CA SER A 429 15.82 22.62 -11.51
C SER A 429 14.99 22.00 -10.37
N ARG A 430 15.64 21.43 -9.34
CA ARG A 430 14.96 20.83 -8.17
C ARG A 430 13.93 21.76 -7.55
N GLY A 431 14.34 22.99 -7.27
CA GLY A 431 13.51 23.96 -6.54
C GLY A 431 12.30 24.44 -7.33
N VAL A 432 12.32 24.32 -8.65
CA VAL A 432 11.25 24.81 -9.52
C VAL A 432 10.30 23.71 -10.01
N SER A 433 10.37 22.52 -9.39
CA SER A 433 9.52 21.37 -9.73
C SER A 433 9.73 20.83 -11.15
N ILE A 434 10.98 20.76 -11.59
CA ILE A 434 11.35 20.06 -12.83
C ILE A 434 12.35 18.96 -12.47
N ARG A 435 12.09 17.72 -12.91
CA ARG A 435 12.94 16.56 -12.67
C ARG A 435 13.10 15.71 -13.93
N GLN A 436 14.10 14.85 -13.93
CA GLN A 436 14.43 14.05 -15.12
C GLN A 436 14.45 12.55 -14.86
N VAL A 437 14.08 11.80 -15.89
CA VAL A 437 14.27 10.35 -16.02
C VAL A 437 15.20 10.13 -17.20
N THR A 438 16.43 9.71 -16.90
CA THR A 438 17.51 9.54 -17.88
C THR A 438 17.73 8.06 -18.15
N CYS A 439 17.60 7.63 -19.42
CA CYS A 439 17.71 6.23 -19.80
C CYS A 439 18.96 5.97 -20.65
N ALA A 440 19.63 4.85 -20.44
CA ALA A 440 20.74 4.40 -21.29
C ALA A 440 20.78 2.86 -21.38
N LEU A 441 21.40 2.30 -22.42
CA LEU A 441 21.60 0.84 -22.49
C LEU A 441 22.60 0.31 -21.46
N ARG A 442 23.67 1.05 -21.17
CA ARG A 442 24.73 0.61 -20.24
C ARG A 442 25.11 1.70 -19.26
N ALA A 443 25.57 1.27 -18.08
CA ALA A 443 26.19 2.16 -17.10
C ALA A 443 27.62 2.54 -17.53
N VAL A 444 28.35 1.59 -18.11
CA VAL A 444 29.77 1.72 -18.46
C VAL A 444 29.91 1.84 -19.98
N SER A 445 30.70 2.81 -20.43
CA SER A 445 31.18 2.86 -21.81
C SER A 445 32.69 3.02 -21.82
N GLN A 446 33.37 2.40 -22.79
CA GLN A 446 34.83 2.48 -22.96
C GLN A 446 35.34 3.93 -23.18
N GLY A 447 34.45 4.91 -23.37
CA GLY A 447 34.77 6.34 -23.47
C GLY A 447 34.14 7.26 -22.41
N GLY A 448 33.34 6.73 -21.46
CA GLY A 448 32.67 7.55 -20.43
C GLY A 448 31.55 8.48 -20.95
N GLU A 449 31.04 8.25 -22.16
CA GLU A 449 30.12 9.17 -22.85
C GLU A 449 28.64 8.73 -22.88
N GLN A 450 28.28 7.51 -22.47
CA GLN A 450 26.88 7.05 -22.53
C GLN A 450 25.97 7.78 -21.53
N LEU A 451 26.23 7.59 -20.23
CA LEU A 451 25.54 8.31 -19.16
C LEU A 451 26.55 9.25 -18.47
N PRO A 452 26.38 10.57 -18.53
CA PRO A 452 27.28 11.49 -17.84
C PRO A 452 27.34 11.21 -16.34
N LYS A 453 28.56 11.07 -15.79
CA LYS A 453 28.78 10.84 -14.35
C LYS A 453 28.00 11.80 -13.43
N PRO A 454 27.90 13.11 -13.72
CA PRO A 454 27.10 14.02 -12.90
C PRO A 454 25.61 13.65 -12.84
N LEU A 455 25.04 13.15 -13.94
CA LEU A 455 23.63 12.72 -13.96
C LEU A 455 23.41 11.50 -13.07
N MET A 456 24.30 10.52 -13.15
CA MET A 456 24.24 9.34 -12.28
C MET A 456 24.48 9.69 -10.80
N ALA A 457 25.41 10.60 -10.52
CA ALA A 457 25.68 11.06 -9.16
C ALA A 457 24.47 11.78 -8.52
N GLN A 458 23.68 12.48 -9.33
CA GLN A 458 22.49 13.21 -8.90
C GLN A 458 21.19 12.43 -8.98
N ALA A 459 21.21 11.27 -9.62
CA ALA A 459 20.07 10.37 -9.63
C ALA A 459 19.81 9.86 -8.20
N GLY A 460 18.74 10.40 -7.59
CA GLY A 460 18.24 10.00 -6.28
C GLY A 460 17.53 8.66 -6.32
N VAL A 461 17.02 8.30 -7.50
CA VAL A 461 16.41 7.01 -7.82
C VAL A 461 17.28 6.34 -8.89
N ARG A 462 17.61 5.06 -8.68
CA ARG A 462 18.43 4.29 -9.63
C ARG A 462 17.77 2.96 -9.89
N THR A 463 17.59 2.65 -11.17
CA THR A 463 17.05 1.37 -11.61
C THR A 463 17.96 0.80 -12.69
N ALA A 464 18.33 -0.47 -12.53
CA ALA A 464 19.04 -1.24 -13.52
C ALA A 464 18.18 -2.46 -13.84
N MET A 465 17.55 -2.49 -15.00
CA MET A 465 16.98 -3.73 -15.53
C MET A 465 18.13 -4.72 -15.81
N ARG A 466 17.80 -5.98 -16.11
CA ARG A 466 18.77 -7.04 -16.40
C ARG A 466 19.97 -6.52 -17.20
N VAL A 467 21.16 -6.68 -16.62
CA VAL A 467 22.45 -6.38 -17.24
C VAL A 467 23.21 -7.67 -17.51
N ASN A 468 24.22 -7.60 -18.37
CA ASN A 468 25.01 -8.79 -18.72
C ASN A 468 26.21 -9.01 -17.78
N ASP A 469 26.65 -7.98 -17.05
CA ASP A 469 27.89 -8.00 -16.29
C ASP A 469 27.73 -7.26 -14.95
N ASP A 470 28.24 -7.85 -13.87
CA ASP A 470 28.21 -7.29 -12.51
C ASP A 470 28.87 -5.90 -12.42
N SER A 471 29.86 -5.62 -13.29
CA SER A 471 30.54 -4.34 -13.34
C SER A 471 29.60 -3.17 -13.67
N GLU A 472 28.51 -3.41 -14.40
CA GLU A 472 27.51 -2.38 -14.69
C GLU A 472 26.69 -2.03 -13.44
N LEU A 473 26.33 -3.02 -12.63
CA LEU A 473 25.66 -2.81 -11.34
C LEU A 473 26.56 -2.06 -10.36
N GLN A 474 27.85 -2.43 -10.31
CA GLN A 474 28.84 -1.74 -9.48
C GLN A 474 29.03 -0.29 -9.90
N HIS A 475 28.98 0.02 -11.19
CA HIS A 475 29.05 1.41 -11.65
C HIS A 475 27.81 2.22 -11.23
N MET A 476 26.62 1.62 -11.36
CA MET A 476 25.34 2.27 -11.07
C MET A 476 25.13 2.51 -9.57
N TYR A 477 25.42 1.50 -8.73
CA TYR A 477 25.13 1.50 -7.29
C TYR A 477 26.37 1.72 -6.41
N GLY A 478 27.52 1.96 -7.03
CA GLY A 478 28.81 2.03 -6.37
C GLY A 478 29.43 0.65 -6.11
N TYR A 479 30.74 0.61 -5.93
CA TYR A 479 31.54 -0.60 -5.70
C TYR A 479 31.36 -1.16 -4.27
N SER A 480 30.10 -1.37 -3.89
CA SER A 480 29.71 -1.94 -2.60
C SER A 480 29.82 -3.46 -2.67
N ARG A 481 30.52 -4.07 -1.71
CA ARG A 481 30.57 -5.54 -1.59
C ARG A 481 29.18 -6.10 -1.24
N GLY A 482 28.74 -7.14 -1.96
CA GLY A 482 27.46 -7.81 -1.73
C GLY A 482 26.26 -7.15 -2.40
N LEU A 483 26.44 -6.54 -3.58
CA LEU A 483 25.31 -6.30 -4.48
C LEU A 483 24.84 -7.64 -5.06
N PRO A 484 23.53 -7.80 -5.32
CA PRO A 484 23.05 -8.95 -6.08
C PRO A 484 23.72 -9.05 -7.45
N LYS A 485 23.99 -10.27 -7.90
CA LYS A 485 24.70 -10.52 -9.17
C LYS A 485 23.77 -10.41 -10.37
N ALA A 486 24.34 -10.18 -11.54
CA ALA A 486 23.62 -10.18 -12.80
C ALA A 486 22.89 -11.52 -13.06
N GLY A 487 23.50 -12.64 -12.64
CA GLY A 487 22.91 -13.98 -12.75
C GLY A 487 21.61 -14.19 -11.96
N GLU A 488 21.37 -13.40 -10.91
CA GLU A 488 20.11 -13.46 -10.13
C GLU A 488 18.93 -12.77 -10.85
N MET A 489 19.16 -12.19 -12.03
CA MET A 489 18.16 -11.58 -12.89
C MET A 489 18.07 -12.38 -14.21
N PRO A 490 17.48 -13.59 -14.21
CA PRO A 490 17.59 -14.53 -15.33
C PRO A 490 16.87 -14.03 -16.59
N GLU A 491 15.73 -13.36 -16.43
CA GLU A 491 14.82 -13.03 -17.53
C GLU A 491 14.57 -11.52 -17.71
N ALA A 492 13.87 -11.17 -18.78
CA ALA A 492 13.41 -9.81 -19.00
C ALA A 492 12.44 -9.38 -17.87
N GLY A 493 12.43 -8.07 -17.60
CA GLY A 493 11.62 -7.48 -16.54
C GLY A 493 12.25 -7.56 -15.15
N TYR A 494 13.24 -8.44 -14.93
CA TYR A 494 14.05 -8.40 -13.71
C TYR A 494 14.94 -7.16 -13.70
N GLY A 495 15.17 -6.64 -12.49
CA GLY A 495 16.09 -5.55 -12.28
C GLY A 495 16.50 -5.42 -10.83
N LEU A 496 17.43 -4.51 -10.60
CA LEU A 496 17.82 -3.99 -9.32
C LEU A 496 17.30 -2.56 -9.22
N VAL A 497 16.68 -2.20 -8.10
CA VAL A 497 16.15 -0.84 -7.88
C VAL A 497 16.57 -0.29 -6.53
N GLN A 498 16.93 0.98 -6.52
CA GLN A 498 17.21 1.80 -5.36
C GLN A 498 16.28 3.02 -5.40
N PRO A 499 15.13 2.99 -4.71
CA PRO A 499 14.17 4.09 -4.71
C PRO A 499 14.73 5.39 -4.09
N THR A 500 15.59 5.26 -3.09
CA THR A 500 16.28 6.39 -2.45
C THR A 500 17.76 6.07 -2.29
N THR A 501 18.64 7.06 -2.39
CA THR A 501 20.09 6.88 -2.19
C THR A 501 20.49 6.32 -0.82
N SER A 502 19.63 6.46 0.20
CA SER A 502 19.81 5.86 1.53
C SER A 502 19.52 4.36 1.55
N ASP A 503 18.68 3.88 0.64
CA ASP A 503 18.16 2.53 0.63
C ASP A 503 19.17 1.58 -0.01
N GLN A 504 19.07 0.31 0.32
CA GLN A 504 19.85 -0.71 -0.38
C GLN A 504 19.20 -1.05 -1.72
N PRO A 505 19.99 -1.23 -2.79
CA PRO A 505 19.47 -1.76 -4.04
C PRO A 505 18.93 -3.18 -3.81
N ARG A 506 17.72 -3.45 -4.29
CA ARG A 506 16.99 -4.73 -4.10
C ARG A 506 16.47 -5.27 -5.42
N ILE A 507 16.37 -6.59 -5.54
CA ILE A 507 15.90 -7.23 -6.76
C ILE A 507 14.39 -7.06 -6.85
N PHE A 508 13.92 -6.72 -8.05
CA PHE A 508 12.51 -6.58 -8.35
C PHE A 508 12.18 -7.08 -9.76
N LYS A 509 10.90 -7.34 -10.00
CA LYS A 509 10.32 -7.51 -11.34
C LYS A 509 9.48 -6.29 -11.66
N GLY A 510 9.77 -5.64 -12.78
CA GLY A 510 8.96 -4.52 -13.28
C GLY A 510 7.59 -4.98 -13.72
N LEU A 511 6.56 -4.16 -13.49
CA LEU A 511 5.22 -4.50 -13.98
C LEU A 511 5.22 -4.48 -15.52
N LEU A 512 4.66 -5.50 -16.14
CA LEU A 512 4.58 -5.62 -17.57
C LEU A 512 3.54 -4.65 -18.12
N VAL A 513 3.97 -3.87 -19.10
CA VAL A 513 3.15 -2.95 -19.90
C VAL A 513 3.30 -3.35 -21.35
N LYS A 514 2.16 -3.58 -22.02
CA LYS A 514 2.09 -3.85 -23.46
C LYS A 514 1.91 -2.53 -24.22
N PRO A 515 2.23 -2.48 -25.53
CA PRO A 515 2.08 -1.24 -26.30
C PRO A 515 0.69 -0.60 -26.26
N ASP A 516 -0.38 -1.42 -26.18
CA ASP A 516 -1.76 -0.92 -26.09
C ASP A 516 -2.06 -0.24 -24.75
N ASP A 517 -1.34 -0.60 -23.68
CA ASP A 517 -1.53 0.00 -22.36
C ASP A 517 -1.09 1.47 -22.35
N SER A 518 -0.12 1.87 -23.19
CA SER A 518 0.28 3.27 -23.35
C SER A 518 -0.85 4.10 -23.96
N GLN A 519 -1.58 3.54 -24.94
CA GLN A 519 -2.74 4.21 -25.53
C GLN A 519 -3.90 4.29 -24.53
N LYS A 520 -4.18 3.19 -23.81
CA LYS A 520 -5.19 3.17 -22.74
C LYS A 520 -4.88 4.22 -21.68
N ALA A 521 -3.64 4.29 -21.19
CA ALA A 521 -3.23 5.29 -20.21
C ALA A 521 -3.47 6.72 -20.72
N ALA A 522 -3.18 6.99 -22.00
CA ALA A 522 -3.44 8.29 -22.60
C ALA A 522 -4.96 8.60 -22.70
N ILE A 523 -5.81 7.62 -22.90
CA ILE A 523 -7.27 7.80 -22.94
C ILE A 523 -7.84 8.00 -21.53
N GLU A 524 -7.57 7.06 -20.63
CA GLU A 524 -8.14 7.00 -19.27
C GLU A 524 -7.73 8.19 -18.38
N THR A 525 -6.60 8.85 -18.68
CA THR A 525 -6.14 10.01 -17.90
C THR A 525 -6.40 11.36 -18.56
N ASP A 526 -7.05 11.41 -19.73
CA ASP A 526 -7.16 12.64 -20.52
C ASP A 526 -7.77 13.83 -19.76
N GLU A 527 -8.93 13.63 -19.13
CA GLU A 527 -9.67 14.73 -18.50
C GLU A 527 -8.86 15.45 -17.41
N ARG A 528 -8.03 14.71 -16.67
CA ARG A 528 -7.33 15.20 -15.47
C ARG A 528 -5.88 15.60 -15.68
N ARG A 529 -5.29 15.35 -16.84
CA ARG A 529 -3.91 15.79 -17.13
C ARG A 529 -3.82 17.32 -17.02
N PRO A 530 -2.79 17.89 -16.39
CA PRO A 530 -2.63 19.34 -16.37
C PRO A 530 -2.28 19.90 -17.76
N VAL A 531 -2.28 21.23 -17.87
CA VAL A 531 -1.73 21.97 -19.01
C VAL A 531 -0.61 22.86 -18.52
N MET A 532 0.29 23.25 -19.42
CA MET A 532 1.42 24.11 -19.03
C MET A 532 0.93 25.46 -18.51
N ASP A 533 1.52 25.90 -17.40
CA ASP A 533 1.21 27.18 -16.78
C ASP A 533 1.80 28.37 -17.57
N GLU A 534 1.16 29.53 -17.43
CA GLU A 534 1.53 30.73 -18.19
C GLU A 534 2.92 31.26 -17.84
N VAL A 535 3.34 31.18 -16.57
CA VAL A 535 4.68 31.57 -16.12
C VAL A 535 5.75 30.77 -16.88
N THR A 536 5.54 29.47 -17.01
CA THR A 536 6.46 28.58 -17.72
C THR A 536 6.41 28.79 -19.23
N ILE A 537 5.22 28.97 -19.81
CA ILE A 537 5.08 29.29 -21.24
C ILE A 537 5.84 30.57 -21.58
N ASN A 538 5.75 31.61 -20.73
CA ASN A 538 6.39 32.90 -20.97
C ASN A 538 7.93 32.85 -20.99
N ALA A 539 8.55 31.81 -20.44
CA ALA A 539 10.00 31.61 -20.52
C ALA A 539 10.51 31.37 -21.95
N GLY A 540 9.65 30.90 -22.86
CA GLY A 540 9.99 30.66 -24.27
C GLY A 540 8.74 30.44 -25.12
N ARG A 541 7.83 31.42 -25.07
CA ARG A 541 6.45 31.32 -25.59
C ARG A 541 6.41 30.86 -27.04
N ASP A 542 7.21 31.47 -27.92
CA ASP A 542 7.22 31.12 -29.34
C ASP A 542 7.70 29.69 -29.59
N ALA A 543 8.74 29.26 -28.88
CA ALA A 543 9.26 27.90 -28.99
C ALA A 543 8.21 26.89 -28.52
N TYR A 544 7.57 27.16 -27.39
CA TYR A 544 6.55 26.30 -26.81
C TYR A 544 5.29 26.20 -27.68
N LEU A 545 4.71 27.33 -28.11
CA LEU A 545 3.45 27.33 -28.86
C LEU A 545 3.60 26.68 -30.25
N ARG A 546 4.76 26.82 -30.90
CA ARG A 546 5.02 26.24 -32.23
C ARG A 546 5.56 24.81 -32.21
N ARG A 547 5.64 24.15 -31.04
CA ARG A 547 6.26 22.82 -30.91
C ARG A 547 5.57 21.75 -31.76
N TRP A 548 4.25 21.77 -31.82
CA TRP A 548 3.48 20.81 -32.61
C TRP A 548 3.56 21.11 -34.11
N ASP A 549 3.59 22.39 -34.51
CA ASP A 549 3.86 22.77 -35.90
C ASP A 549 5.21 22.22 -36.38
N ARG A 550 6.25 22.35 -35.54
CA ARG A 550 7.58 21.78 -35.83
C ARG A 550 7.58 20.26 -35.86
N ALA A 551 6.87 19.62 -34.94
CA ALA A 551 6.74 18.16 -34.93
C ALA A 551 6.05 17.62 -36.19
N HIS A 552 4.99 18.28 -36.65
CA HIS A 552 4.33 17.94 -37.92
C HIS A 552 5.22 18.23 -39.13
N ALA A 553 5.92 19.37 -39.16
CA ALA A 553 6.85 19.71 -40.23
C ALA A 553 8.03 18.71 -40.30
N ALA A 554 8.47 18.15 -39.17
CA ALA A 554 9.47 17.11 -39.10
C ALA A 554 8.95 15.72 -39.54
N GLY A 555 7.64 15.55 -39.76
CA GLY A 555 7.03 14.36 -40.37
C GLY A 555 6.94 13.11 -39.50
N TRP A 556 7.52 13.10 -38.29
CA TRP A 556 7.58 11.90 -37.45
C TRP A 556 6.24 11.50 -36.80
N LEU A 557 5.25 12.40 -36.79
CA LEU A 557 3.89 12.15 -36.28
C LEU A 557 2.98 11.44 -37.31
N GLY A 558 3.42 11.23 -38.55
CA GLY A 558 2.73 10.37 -39.51
C GLY A 558 1.48 10.93 -40.21
N THR A 559 0.80 11.98 -39.70
CA THR A 559 -0.25 12.77 -40.42
C THR A 559 -0.50 14.13 -39.75
N LYS A 560 -1.19 15.07 -40.44
CA LYS A 560 -1.59 16.41 -39.92
C LYS A 560 -2.63 16.26 -38.79
N PRO A 561 -2.61 17.13 -37.76
CA PRO A 561 -3.47 16.97 -36.59
C PRO A 561 -4.94 17.17 -36.99
N PRO A 562 -5.89 16.50 -36.31
CA PRO A 562 -7.30 16.88 -36.42
C PRO A 562 -7.47 18.34 -35.99
N ALA A 563 -8.27 19.10 -36.75
CA ALA A 563 -8.59 20.47 -36.38
C ALA A 563 -9.20 20.47 -34.96
N ALA A 564 -8.78 21.44 -34.14
CA ALA A 564 -9.28 21.60 -32.78
C ALA A 564 -10.82 21.50 -32.76
N PRO A 565 -11.44 20.83 -31.77
CA PRO A 565 -12.89 20.73 -31.69
C PRO A 565 -13.46 22.14 -31.68
N THR A 566 -14.16 22.50 -32.75
CA THR A 566 -14.92 23.73 -32.83
C THR A 566 -16.00 23.61 -31.77
N LYS A 567 -15.91 24.38 -30.69
CA LYS A 567 -17.04 24.57 -29.78
C LYS A 567 -18.22 24.95 -30.67
N GLN A 568 -19.18 24.05 -30.82
CA GLN A 568 -20.47 24.39 -31.44
C GLN A 568 -21.02 25.55 -30.63
N ALA A 569 -20.99 26.73 -31.23
CA ALA A 569 -21.68 27.89 -30.71
C ALA A 569 -23.16 27.51 -30.65
N VAL A 570 -23.70 27.42 -29.44
CA VAL A 570 -25.14 27.41 -29.22
C VAL A 570 -25.66 28.71 -29.83
N THR A 571 -26.47 28.55 -30.87
CA THR A 571 -27.13 29.60 -31.63
C THR A 571 -28.01 30.44 -30.71
N ALA A 572 -27.62 31.69 -30.46
CA ALA A 572 -28.55 32.73 -30.04
C ALA A 572 -29.29 33.25 -31.29
N PRO A 573 -30.61 33.53 -31.22
CA PRO A 573 -31.35 33.98 -32.39
C PRO A 573 -31.10 35.48 -32.68
N GLY A 574 -30.72 35.75 -33.93
CA GLY A 574 -31.23 36.84 -34.77
C GLY A 574 -30.84 38.30 -34.47
N PRO A 575 -30.08 38.98 -35.36
CA PRO A 575 -29.78 40.40 -35.27
C PRO A 575 -30.83 41.28 -35.98
N GLU A 576 -31.20 42.42 -35.39
CA GLU A 576 -31.77 43.55 -36.15
C GLU A 576 -30.65 44.49 -36.59
N ALA A 577 -30.81 44.98 -37.83
CA ALA A 577 -29.81 45.65 -38.62
C ALA A 577 -29.92 47.19 -38.59
N GLY A 578 -28.79 47.84 -38.91
CA GLY A 578 -28.64 49.25 -39.27
C GLY A 578 -27.57 49.94 -38.42
N ASP A 579 -26.71 50.85 -38.87
CA ASP A 579 -26.13 51.22 -40.16
C ASP A 579 -24.83 52.01 -39.81
N LYS A 580 -23.93 52.28 -40.77
CA LYS A 580 -22.52 52.75 -40.68
C LYS A 580 -22.32 54.15 -40.00
N PRO A 581 -21.10 54.65 -39.61
CA PRO A 581 -19.80 54.50 -40.28
C PRO A 581 -18.53 54.39 -39.39
N GLY A 582 -17.39 54.08 -40.03
CA GLY A 582 -16.11 53.89 -39.35
C GLY A 582 -15.40 55.19 -38.98
N THR A 583 -14.62 55.14 -37.89
CA THR A 583 -13.52 56.07 -37.58
C THR A 583 -12.59 55.51 -36.50
N ALA A 584 -11.28 55.62 -36.77
CA ALA A 584 -10.13 55.87 -35.87
C ALA A 584 -9.97 55.12 -34.52
N ARG A 585 -8.74 54.65 -34.28
CA ARG A 585 -8.26 54.19 -32.95
C ARG A 585 -8.30 55.34 -31.93
N PRO A 586 -8.79 55.13 -30.70
CA PRO A 586 -8.76 56.14 -29.66
C PRO A 586 -7.36 56.27 -29.06
N THR A 587 -7.03 57.48 -28.61
CA THR A 587 -5.78 57.81 -27.92
C THR A 587 -6.01 57.83 -26.41
N LEU A 588 -4.93 57.83 -25.62
CA LEU A 588 -4.91 57.69 -24.17
C LEU A 588 -5.73 58.72 -23.36
N ALA A 589 -6.32 59.73 -24.01
CA ALA A 589 -7.19 60.72 -23.40
C ALA A 589 -8.66 60.27 -23.25
N ASP A 590 -9.07 59.18 -23.91
CA ASP A 590 -10.46 58.68 -23.91
C ASP A 590 -10.76 57.63 -22.81
N LEU A 591 -9.86 57.46 -21.84
CA LEU A 591 -10.09 56.56 -20.70
C LEU A 591 -11.04 57.22 -19.70
N ASP A 592 -12.33 56.95 -19.86
CA ASP A 592 -13.38 57.28 -18.89
C ASP A 592 -13.11 56.60 -17.53
N LEU A 593 -12.53 57.38 -16.61
CA LEU A 593 -12.27 57.04 -15.21
C LEU A 593 -13.57 56.97 -14.37
N GLY A 594 -14.70 57.49 -14.88
CA GLY A 594 -16.00 57.44 -14.21
C GLY A 594 -16.59 56.03 -14.18
N GLY A 595 -16.58 55.33 -15.32
CA GLY A 595 -17.06 53.94 -15.41
C GLY A 595 -16.16 52.90 -14.72
N ALA A 596 -14.91 53.26 -14.38
CA ALA A 596 -14.00 52.36 -13.66
C ALA A 596 -14.44 52.13 -12.20
N VAL A 597 -14.99 53.17 -11.55
CA VAL A 597 -15.46 53.10 -10.16
C VAL A 597 -16.73 52.26 -10.04
N GLU A 598 -17.65 52.37 -10.99
CA GLU A 598 -18.86 51.52 -11.00
C GLU A 598 -18.53 50.06 -11.28
N ARG A 599 -17.60 49.77 -12.21
CA ARG A 599 -17.12 48.41 -12.46
C ARG A 599 -16.39 47.82 -11.25
N ALA A 600 -15.64 48.63 -10.51
CA ALA A 600 -15.01 48.20 -9.26
C ALA A 600 -16.04 47.91 -8.15
N ARG A 601 -17.10 48.72 -8.03
CA ARG A 601 -18.20 48.47 -7.09
C ARG A 601 -19.00 47.22 -7.45
N ALA A 602 -19.31 47.01 -8.73
CA ALA A 602 -20.00 45.81 -9.21
C ALA A 602 -19.19 44.54 -8.91
N LYS A 603 -17.87 44.59 -9.18
CA LYS A 603 -16.96 43.47 -8.91
C LYS A 603 -16.76 43.19 -7.42
N ARG A 604 -16.82 44.24 -6.57
CA ARG A 604 -16.78 44.10 -5.12
C ARG A 604 -18.05 43.45 -4.57
N LYS A 605 -19.22 43.82 -5.10
CA LYS A 605 -20.50 43.21 -4.74
C LYS A 605 -20.56 41.73 -5.17
N GLU A 606 -20.06 41.42 -6.36
CA GLU A 606 -19.92 40.03 -6.85
C GLU A 606 -18.99 39.20 -5.95
N LEU A 607 -17.87 39.78 -5.50
CA LEU A 607 -16.94 39.14 -4.55
C LEU A 607 -17.57 38.92 -3.17
N GLU A 608 -18.36 39.87 -2.67
CA GLU A 608 -19.09 39.74 -1.41
C GLU A 608 -20.17 38.65 -1.49
N ASP A 609 -20.93 38.59 -2.60
CA ASP A 609 -21.92 37.54 -2.84
C ASP A 609 -21.25 36.16 -2.97
N ARG A 610 -20.08 36.08 -3.62
CA ARG A 610 -19.29 34.84 -3.71
C ARG A 610 -18.76 34.41 -2.35
N ASN A 611 -18.25 35.33 -1.54
CA ASN A 611 -17.81 35.04 -0.17
C ASN A 611 -18.97 34.64 0.74
N ARG A 612 -20.16 35.22 0.55
CA ARG A 612 -21.37 34.83 1.28
C ARG A 612 -21.84 33.42 0.90
N ARG A 613 -21.77 33.06 -0.39
CA ARG A 613 -22.02 31.69 -0.87
C ARG A 613 -20.98 30.70 -0.34
N GLN A 614 -19.70 31.07 -0.30
CA GLN A 614 -18.65 30.24 0.31
C GLN A 614 -18.84 30.08 1.83
N LYS A 615 -19.32 31.13 2.52
CA LYS A 615 -19.61 31.05 3.95
C LYS A 615 -20.82 30.15 4.23
N GLN A 616 -21.87 30.22 3.40
CA GLN A 616 -23.01 29.31 3.47
C GLN A 616 -22.64 27.86 3.11
N ALA A 617 -21.73 27.65 2.17
CA ALA A 617 -21.19 26.32 1.86
C ALA A 617 -20.34 25.76 3.01
N ARG A 618 -19.56 26.62 3.70
CA ARG A 618 -18.85 26.23 4.93
C ARG A 618 -19.80 25.91 6.09
N GLU A 619 -20.88 26.67 6.25
CA GLU A 619 -21.91 26.39 7.26
C GLU A 619 -22.65 25.06 6.96
N SER A 620 -22.81 24.67 5.68
CA SER A 620 -23.33 23.35 5.32
C SER A 620 -22.32 22.21 5.49
N ASP A 621 -21.03 22.48 5.25
CA ASP A 621 -19.94 21.53 5.51
C ASP A 621 -19.72 21.31 7.01
N ASP A 622 -19.92 22.33 7.84
CA ASP A 622 -19.91 22.23 9.31
C ASP A 622 -21.08 21.37 9.82
N GLY A 623 -22.27 21.49 9.20
CA GLY A 623 -23.41 20.61 9.48
C GLY A 623 -23.19 19.16 9.04
N PHE A 624 -22.48 18.94 7.93
CA PHE A 624 -22.05 17.60 7.52
C PHE A 624 -20.95 17.04 8.44
N ALA A 625 -20.01 17.87 8.89
CA ALA A 625 -18.98 17.52 9.85
C ALA A 625 -19.57 17.18 11.25
N GLU A 626 -20.67 17.82 11.64
CA GLU A 626 -21.40 17.49 12.86
C GLU A 626 -22.13 16.14 12.76
N ILE A 627 -22.70 15.82 11.59
CA ILE A 627 -23.27 14.49 11.28
C ILE A 627 -22.17 13.41 11.24
N VAL A 628 -21.00 13.72 10.68
CA VAL A 628 -19.84 12.83 10.66
C VAL A 628 -19.24 12.63 12.06
N ARG A 629 -19.19 13.66 12.92
CA ARG A 629 -18.85 13.50 14.35
C ARG A 629 -19.88 12.65 15.08
N GLY A 630 -21.17 12.78 14.76
CA GLY A 630 -22.23 11.93 15.28
C GLY A 630 -22.09 10.45 14.85
N LEU A 631 -21.46 10.19 13.70
CA LEU A 631 -21.20 8.84 13.17
C LEU A 631 -19.85 8.25 13.61
N GLN A 632 -18.90 9.07 14.10
CA GLN A 632 -17.62 8.64 14.67
C GLN A 632 -17.71 8.16 16.15
N GLY A 633 -18.89 8.24 16.77
CA GLY A 633 -19.14 7.75 18.13
C GLY A 633 -19.23 6.23 18.30
N LEU A 634 -18.72 5.43 17.37
CA LEU A 634 -18.81 3.95 17.39
C LEU A 634 -17.48 3.20 17.22
N THR A 635 -16.35 3.88 17.48
CA THR A 635 -15.06 3.23 17.72
C THR A 635 -14.59 3.51 19.14
N PRO A 636 -14.20 2.51 19.94
CA PRO A 636 -13.75 2.73 21.31
C PRO A 636 -12.29 3.22 21.31
N GLY A 637 -12.07 4.48 20.91
CA GLY A 637 -10.81 5.18 21.15
C GLY A 637 -10.73 5.57 22.64
N GLY A 638 -9.55 5.44 23.25
CA GLY A 638 -9.33 5.87 24.63
C GLY A 638 -9.31 7.39 24.73
N GLU A 639 -9.91 7.95 25.78
CA GLU A 639 -9.83 9.40 26.06
C GLU A 639 -8.43 9.74 26.60
N VAL A 640 -7.78 10.76 26.04
CA VAL A 640 -6.46 11.23 26.49
C VAL A 640 -6.58 11.79 27.91
N PRO A 641 -5.81 11.26 28.90
CA PRO A 641 -5.91 11.72 30.28
C PRO A 641 -5.58 13.20 30.43
N ARG A 642 -6.29 13.90 31.33
CA ARG A 642 -6.09 15.34 31.55
C ARG A 642 -4.64 15.68 31.90
N LEU A 643 -3.94 14.80 32.63
CA LEU A 643 -2.51 14.97 32.94
C LEU A 643 -1.62 14.99 31.69
N LEU A 644 -1.88 14.12 30.71
CA LEU A 644 -1.15 14.10 29.45
C LEU A 644 -1.52 15.31 28.58
N ALA A 645 -2.80 15.69 28.54
CA ALA A 645 -3.26 16.88 27.83
C ALA A 645 -2.57 18.16 28.37
N VAL A 646 -2.48 18.33 29.69
CA VAL A 646 -1.77 19.45 30.33
C VAL A 646 -0.27 19.41 29.98
N ALA A 647 0.35 18.23 29.93
CA ALA A 647 1.75 18.12 29.53
C ALA A 647 1.99 18.55 28.08
N ILE A 648 1.05 18.25 27.19
CA ILE A 648 1.06 18.67 25.79
C ILE A 648 0.82 20.18 25.68
N GLU A 649 -0.19 20.73 26.38
CA GLU A 649 -0.48 22.17 26.39
C GLU A 649 0.71 23.02 26.85
N GLN A 650 1.49 22.53 27.82
CA GLN A 650 2.65 23.23 28.38
C GLN A 650 3.98 22.93 27.66
N ALA A 651 3.98 22.03 26.67
CA ALA A 651 5.20 21.66 25.95
C ALA A 651 5.53 22.65 24.82
N THR A 652 6.82 22.98 24.69
CA THR A 652 7.35 23.65 23.50
C THR A 652 7.66 22.65 22.39
N ASP A 653 8.28 23.10 21.30
CA ASP A 653 8.85 22.27 20.23
C ASP A 653 9.86 21.21 20.75
N LYS A 654 10.51 21.47 21.89
CA LYS A 654 11.45 20.51 22.52
C LYS A 654 10.80 19.60 23.55
N GLY A 655 9.74 20.04 24.21
CA GLY A 655 9.08 19.31 25.29
C GLY A 655 8.75 20.18 26.49
N VAL A 656 8.45 19.54 27.63
CA VAL A 656 8.08 20.20 28.87
C VAL A 656 8.94 19.70 30.03
N HIS A 657 9.40 20.60 30.90
CA HIS A 657 10.14 20.22 32.10
C HIS A 657 9.19 19.71 33.19
N THR A 658 9.63 18.73 33.98
CA THR A 658 8.82 18.20 35.09
C THR A 658 8.41 19.31 36.06
N ARG A 659 9.28 20.30 36.30
CA ARG A 659 9.00 21.46 37.17
C ARG A 659 7.86 22.35 36.67
N VAL A 660 7.66 22.45 35.36
CA VAL A 660 6.54 23.20 34.77
C VAL A 660 5.23 22.43 35.00
N LEU A 661 5.28 21.10 34.89
CA LEU A 661 4.12 20.26 35.21
C LEU A 661 3.78 20.30 36.69
N GLU A 662 4.77 20.29 37.60
CA GLU A 662 4.55 20.46 39.05
C GLU A 662 3.81 21.77 39.34
N ALA A 663 4.25 22.88 38.75
CA ALA A 663 3.63 24.18 38.95
C ALA A 663 2.21 24.25 38.39
N THR A 664 1.95 23.61 37.24
CA THR A 664 0.66 23.67 36.55
C THR A 664 -0.37 22.74 37.19
N THR A 665 0.04 21.53 37.56
CA THR A 665 -0.85 20.48 38.10
C THR A 665 -0.95 20.52 39.62
N LYS A 666 -0.09 21.29 40.31
CA LYS A 666 0.06 21.29 41.78
C LYS A 666 0.38 19.90 42.37
N MET A 667 0.91 18.98 41.55
CA MET A 667 1.34 17.65 41.99
C MET A 667 2.87 17.58 42.16
N PRO A 668 3.39 16.78 43.11
CA PRO A 668 4.82 16.51 43.21
C PRO A 668 5.36 15.81 41.96
N GLY A 669 6.57 16.16 41.50
CA GLY A 669 7.13 15.59 40.26
C GLY A 669 7.39 14.09 40.33
N GLU A 670 7.59 13.53 41.52
CA GLU A 670 7.62 12.08 41.73
C GLU A 670 6.30 11.42 41.34
N ARG A 671 5.18 12.00 41.78
CA ARG A 671 3.85 11.49 41.44
C ARG A 671 3.54 11.62 39.95
N ILE A 672 3.95 12.74 39.34
CA ILE A 672 3.81 12.94 37.88
C ILE A 672 4.62 11.89 37.11
N ARG A 673 5.84 11.56 37.58
CA ARG A 673 6.68 10.53 36.97
C ARG A 673 6.07 9.13 37.08
N GLU A 674 5.53 8.78 38.23
CA GLU A 674 4.82 7.50 38.43
C GLU A 674 3.63 7.37 37.47
N LEU A 675 2.76 8.38 37.42
CA LEU A 675 1.55 8.37 36.61
C LEU A 675 1.85 8.33 35.11
N LEU A 676 2.80 9.14 34.64
CA LEU A 676 3.19 9.11 33.23
C LEU A 676 3.93 7.82 32.84
N ALA A 677 4.68 7.22 33.77
CA ALA A 677 5.35 5.94 33.51
C ALA A 677 4.34 4.78 33.31
N MET A 678 3.16 4.84 33.94
CA MET A 678 2.09 3.83 33.75
C MET A 678 1.53 3.80 32.33
N ILE A 679 1.62 4.91 31.59
CA ILE A 679 1.27 5.00 30.16
C ILE A 679 2.51 4.98 29.25
N GLY A 680 3.65 4.50 29.75
CA GLY A 680 4.88 4.33 28.97
C GLY A 680 5.71 5.60 28.75
N LEU A 681 5.38 6.72 29.39
CA LEU A 681 6.16 7.96 29.32
C LEU A 681 7.21 8.05 30.42
N THR A 682 8.48 8.05 30.03
CA THR A 682 9.61 8.29 30.94
C THR A 682 10.26 9.64 30.66
N PRO A 683 10.76 10.36 31.68
CA PRO A 683 11.52 11.58 31.46
C PRO A 683 12.77 11.30 30.64
N ASP A 684 13.14 12.22 29.75
CA ASP A 684 14.37 12.13 28.98
C ASP A 684 15.58 12.02 29.95
N ALA A 685 16.47 11.07 29.66
CA ALA A 685 17.70 10.87 30.41
C ALA A 685 18.60 12.13 30.37
N THR A 686 18.49 12.92 29.30
CA THR A 686 19.23 14.14 29.06
C THR A 686 18.45 15.39 29.47
N THR A 687 19.14 16.38 30.06
CA THR A 687 18.54 17.69 30.34
C THR A 687 18.48 18.53 29.07
N PHE A 688 17.39 19.27 28.87
CA PHE A 688 17.21 20.14 27.71
C PHE A 688 16.67 21.51 28.12
N ARG A 689 16.75 22.50 27.21
CA ARG A 689 16.07 23.80 27.39
C ARG A 689 14.74 23.76 26.66
N MET A 690 13.66 24.26 27.29
CA MET A 690 12.35 24.36 26.63
C MET A 690 12.36 25.39 25.49
N HIS A 691 13.06 26.52 25.66
CA HIS A 691 13.20 27.54 24.60
C HIS A 691 14.66 27.64 24.14
N PRO A 692 15.01 27.11 22.95
CA PRO A 692 16.35 27.25 22.37
C PRO A 692 16.74 28.74 22.26
N GLY A 693 17.96 29.08 22.68
CA GLY A 693 18.47 30.47 22.66
C GLY A 693 18.13 31.31 23.89
N SER A 694 17.27 30.84 24.81
CA SER A 694 17.03 31.51 26.09
C SER A 694 18.06 31.12 27.17
N GLU A 695 18.24 31.97 28.18
CA GLU A 695 19.05 31.67 29.39
C GLU A 695 18.39 30.65 30.34
N SER A 696 17.26 30.05 29.95
CA SER A 696 16.53 29.08 30.77
C SER A 696 17.43 27.89 31.19
N PRO A 697 17.31 27.41 32.43
CA PRO A 697 18.10 26.30 32.92
C PRO A 697 17.80 25.00 32.14
N LYS A 698 18.83 24.15 31.98
CA LYS A 698 18.65 22.81 31.42
C LYS A 698 18.12 21.90 32.52
N LEU A 699 16.87 21.46 32.40
CA LEU A 699 16.22 20.57 33.37
C LEU A 699 15.75 19.29 32.67
N ARG A 700 15.39 18.28 33.47
CA ARG A 700 14.77 17.04 32.99
C ARG A 700 13.28 17.25 32.72
N GLY A 701 12.75 16.48 31.77
CA GLY A 701 11.38 16.64 31.32
C GLY A 701 10.99 15.59 30.28
N TYR A 702 9.84 15.77 29.66
CA TYR A 702 9.30 14.89 28.63
C TYR A 702 9.43 15.55 27.26
N ARG A 703 9.84 14.78 26.25
CA ARG A 703 9.97 15.28 24.88
C ARG A 703 8.61 15.43 24.23
N ARG A 704 8.43 16.51 23.47
CA ARG A 704 7.20 16.78 22.72
C ARG A 704 6.80 15.60 21.83
N THR A 705 7.77 15.04 21.12
CA THR A 705 7.57 13.89 20.23
C THR A 705 7.06 12.64 20.93
N GLU A 706 7.49 12.40 22.19
CA GLU A 706 7.01 11.25 22.97
C GLU A 706 5.61 11.50 23.54
N LEU A 707 5.33 12.74 23.98
CA LEU A 707 4.00 13.12 24.45
C LEU A 707 2.94 12.97 23.35
N ASP A 708 3.24 13.48 22.14
CA ASP A 708 2.35 13.38 20.98
C ASP A 708 2.17 11.92 20.53
N ARG A 709 3.24 11.10 20.56
CA ARG A 709 3.18 9.68 20.22
C ARG A 709 2.23 8.91 21.15
N VAL A 710 2.39 9.10 22.47
CA VAL A 710 1.58 8.37 23.46
C VAL A 710 0.13 8.85 23.45
N ALA A 711 -0.13 10.14 23.18
CA ALA A 711 -1.50 10.63 23.00
C ALA A 711 -2.19 9.96 21.80
N ALA A 712 -1.50 9.88 20.65
CA ALA A 712 -2.03 9.21 19.46
C ALA A 712 -2.29 7.71 19.69
N GLU A 713 -1.40 7.02 20.41
CA GLU A 713 -1.57 5.61 20.78
C GLU A 713 -2.76 5.39 21.73
N ILE A 714 -3.06 6.34 22.63
CA ILE A 714 -4.25 6.28 23.49
C ILE A 714 -5.54 6.51 22.67
N GLU A 715 -5.54 7.50 21.78
CA GLU A 715 -6.70 7.80 20.91
C GLU A 715 -7.04 6.63 19.98
N LEU A 716 -6.02 5.90 19.52
CA LEU A 716 -6.17 4.67 18.72
C LEU A 716 -6.55 3.43 19.56
N GLY A 717 -6.49 3.52 20.89
CA GLY A 717 -6.78 2.42 21.81
C GLY A 717 -5.63 1.42 21.99
N ASP A 718 -4.42 1.73 21.50
CA ASP A 718 -3.22 0.90 21.61
C ASP A 718 -2.65 0.91 23.04
N ILE A 719 -2.83 2.00 23.77
CA ILE A 719 -2.50 2.12 25.20
C ILE A 719 -3.78 2.20 26.02
N GLN A 720 -4.00 1.20 26.87
CA GLN A 720 -5.04 1.27 27.89
C GLN A 720 -4.60 2.20 29.02
N VAL A 721 -5.39 3.24 29.27
CA VAL A 721 -5.16 4.20 30.35
C VAL A 721 -5.67 3.62 31.68
N PRO A 722 -4.80 3.39 32.68
CA PRO A 722 -5.21 2.99 34.02
C PRO A 722 -6.06 4.08 34.70
N GLU A 723 -7.00 3.69 35.56
CA GLU A 723 -7.88 4.64 36.27
C GLU A 723 -7.07 5.66 37.08
N GLU A 724 -5.92 5.27 37.65
CA GLU A 724 -5.09 6.21 38.43
C GLU A 724 -4.52 7.36 37.59
N VAL A 725 -4.30 7.13 36.29
CA VAL A 725 -3.79 8.15 35.35
C VAL A 725 -4.94 8.97 34.77
N ARG A 726 -6.07 8.31 34.52
CA ARG A 726 -7.30 8.95 33.99
C ARG A 726 -7.85 10.00 34.94
N ASP A 727 -7.89 9.66 36.23
CA ASP A 727 -8.52 10.46 37.29
C ASP A 727 -7.48 11.25 38.11
N ALA A 728 -6.25 11.38 37.61
CA ALA A 728 -5.15 12.04 38.31
C ALA A 728 -5.34 13.56 38.48
N LEU A 729 -6.15 14.18 37.61
CA LEU A 729 -6.47 15.61 37.56
C LEU A 729 -7.96 15.76 37.25
#